data_AF-A0A017SXS4-F1
#
_entry.id   AF-A0A017SXS4-F1
#
_cell.length_a   1.000
_cell.length_b   1.000
_cell.length_c   1.000
_cell.angle_alpha   90.00
_cell.angle_beta   90.00
_cell.angle_gamma   90.00
#
_symmetry.space_group_name_H-M   'P 1'
#
loop_
_entity.id
_entity.type
_entity.pdbx_description
1 polymer ?
#
loop_
_entity_poly.entity_id
_entity_poly.type
_entity_poly.pdbx_seq_one_letter_code
_entity_poly.pdbx_strand_id
1 'polypeptide(L)'
;MKEFHAVLDVAHSRAVVSVADNELSAPECDLDVSEGDHREVAPQRRHAETSCTCTRAGGGIPLFRVTGQYAFTNRSRPVMRHHHRIAKSATIASLLASSVAMATAAQASTPSTPSTPSSGCVTIKRGVRGNVYDTFIWDVSPGHNEGTYVESFTGTGSGGGEKRALFGFDVSPIPARSVVSSAKFYAMISSNYAQPVRAHQVLAPWQELEVTWANLGAIDPTVAGSFISGGWSKWVNIDLTPVVQSWVNGDAAANGILLEEGTSSSTSYKTSDHTNLSYRPYLEVCYSEPKASIGTTVWFDGNADGFQDEGELGISGVTLDLFKDASCVGQAAGSPVATTITDGSGNYRFNGLNAGCYVVSVDDSTLPSGHVLTSIDQPLAVEVAAGEELLDADFGYVTISSIGDMVWRDSDGDGAYEPEAGELGLNGVLVELYRNGNLVDFTVTGNSPYTGDPGFYLFDSLMPATYTVKVSQASFEEEGLLVGMEPTADLDGGFDNAATVVLGTGVDFLDADFGYQTSCGNGECQAGEDHLSCAIDCGPPPAVCGNESCELGEDCSSCSADCGSCPPVCGNGSCESGENCATCADDCGSCPVVCGNGSCEAGESCSSCSADCGSCPPVCGNGSCEAGEDCNGCAADCGACPAVCGNDQCEATESCSNCPSDCGLCPAVCGNGACELGESCSTCSKDCGTCAPVCGNGVCNSGEDCSSCSSDCGACPAAPQGTCNHDYWKNHPSSWPVCQRVLGQVSYTIQQLITMLKHPTTNDMTYELAKELLAAKLNVGAGNPSGCIEGTIVAADAWLKLHPVGSNVKRQSLSWLIGAVLTAKLDLYNDGKLCAPRRKN
;
A
#
# COMPACT_ATOMS: atom_id res chain seq x y z
N MET A 1 15.28 29.53 -45.47
CA MET A 1 16.59 30.09 -45.09
C MET A 1 17.19 29.06 -44.13
N LYS A 2 18.21 28.30 -44.57
CA LYS A 2 19.65 28.61 -44.48
C LYS A 2 20.11 28.60 -43.00
N GLU A 3 21.09 27.81 -42.56
CA GLU A 3 21.97 26.82 -43.23
C GLU A 3 22.39 25.73 -42.17
N PHE A 4 23.53 25.00 -42.09
CA PHE A 4 24.82 24.95 -42.81
C PHE A 4 25.51 23.54 -42.71
N HIS A 5 25.44 22.73 -43.78
CA HIS A 5 26.35 21.58 -44.10
C HIS A 5 26.50 20.39 -43.10
N ALA A 6 27.32 19.41 -43.52
CA ALA A 6 27.58 18.10 -42.90
C ALA A 6 28.93 17.52 -43.40
N VAL A 7 29.20 16.23 -43.07
CA VAL A 7 30.20 15.30 -43.66
C VAL A 7 31.64 15.33 -43.09
N LEU A 8 32.01 14.31 -42.30
CA LEU A 8 33.07 13.27 -42.54
C LEU A 8 33.40 12.52 -41.21
N ASP A 9 34.05 11.34 -41.17
CA ASP A 9 33.77 10.01 -41.75
C ASP A 9 34.72 8.96 -41.05
N VAL A 10 34.53 7.65 -41.28
CA VAL A 10 35.45 6.51 -40.97
C VAL A 10 35.62 6.10 -39.47
N ALA A 11 35.76 4.82 -39.07
CA ALA A 11 35.26 3.51 -39.52
C ALA A 11 35.68 2.38 -38.51
N HIS A 12 35.08 1.19 -38.64
CA HIS A 12 35.41 -0.08 -37.94
C HIS A 12 35.03 -0.14 -36.44
N SER A 13 34.72 -1.30 -35.84
CA SER A 13 34.63 -2.67 -36.39
C SER A 13 33.50 -3.48 -35.70
N ARG A 14 32.85 -4.41 -36.42
CA ARG A 14 32.02 -5.46 -35.83
C ARG A 14 32.60 -6.83 -36.20
N ALA A 15 33.16 -7.53 -35.23
CA ALA A 15 33.61 -8.91 -35.38
C ALA A 15 32.42 -9.89 -35.32
N VAL A 16 32.59 -11.07 -35.90
CA VAL A 16 31.62 -12.18 -35.85
C VAL A 16 32.34 -13.43 -35.36
N VAL A 17 31.88 -13.98 -34.25
CA VAL A 17 32.27 -15.28 -33.68
C VAL A 17 30.96 -15.94 -33.25
N SER A 18 30.27 -16.64 -34.15
CA SER A 18 30.35 -18.10 -34.33
C SER A 18 30.07 -18.88 -33.03
N VAL A 19 28.79 -19.21 -32.81
CA VAL A 19 28.41 -20.26 -31.86
C VAL A 19 28.89 -21.60 -32.41
N ALA A 20 29.50 -22.41 -31.55
CA ALA A 20 29.88 -23.80 -31.84
C ALA A 20 29.27 -24.71 -30.76
N ASP A 21 28.65 -25.81 -31.18
CA ASP A 21 28.16 -26.84 -30.27
C ASP A 21 29.33 -27.59 -29.63
N ASN A 22 29.24 -27.88 -28.33
CA ASN A 22 29.99 -28.99 -27.73
C ASN A 22 29.24 -29.56 -26.51
N GLU A 23 28.93 -30.85 -26.53
CA GLU A 23 28.55 -31.59 -25.31
C GLU A 23 29.83 -31.97 -24.55
N LEU A 24 29.83 -31.93 -23.21
CA LEU A 24 30.01 -33.12 -22.36
C LEU A 24 29.94 -32.80 -20.85
N SER A 25 29.86 -33.88 -20.05
CA SER A 25 30.27 -33.99 -18.64
C SER A 25 29.51 -33.17 -17.57
N ALA A 26 28.61 -33.86 -16.87
CA ALA A 26 28.36 -33.59 -15.45
C ALA A 26 29.37 -34.37 -14.59
N PRO A 27 29.77 -33.86 -13.39
CA PRO A 27 30.60 -34.62 -12.46
C PRO A 27 29.78 -35.59 -11.61
N GLU A 28 30.36 -36.75 -11.30
CA GLU A 28 29.91 -37.63 -10.22
C GLU A 28 30.57 -37.19 -8.90
N CYS A 29 29.81 -37.20 -7.80
CA CYS A 29 30.37 -37.35 -6.46
C CYS A 29 29.64 -38.51 -5.76
N ASP A 30 30.44 -39.47 -5.32
CA ASP A 30 30.00 -40.67 -4.61
C ASP A 30 29.74 -40.35 -3.12
N LEU A 31 28.95 -41.20 -2.43
CA LEU A 31 29.19 -41.58 -1.03
C LEU A 31 28.13 -42.59 -0.51
N ASP A 32 28.59 -43.82 -0.38
CA ASP A 32 28.23 -44.88 0.58
C ASP A 32 26.79 -45.40 0.75
N VAL A 33 26.72 -46.74 0.73
CA VAL A 33 25.57 -47.56 1.12
C VAL A 33 25.82 -48.15 2.51
N SER A 34 24.78 -48.26 3.34
CA SER A 34 24.77 -49.18 4.48
C SER A 34 23.52 -50.05 4.49
N GLU A 35 23.68 -51.35 4.79
CA GLU A 35 22.61 -52.34 4.77
C GLU A 35 21.83 -52.38 6.10
N GLY A 36 20.51 -52.61 6.04
CA GLY A 36 19.60 -52.56 7.21
C GLY A 36 18.44 -53.55 7.10
N ASP A 37 18.76 -54.85 7.07
CA ASP A 37 17.83 -55.98 6.95
C ASP A 37 16.77 -56.04 8.07
N HIS A 38 15.46 -56.11 7.74
CA HIS A 38 14.55 -57.19 8.21
C HIS A 38 13.06 -57.11 7.78
N ARG A 39 12.62 -58.22 7.15
CA ARG A 39 11.37 -59.02 7.36
C ARG A 39 9.96 -58.42 7.11
N GLU A 40 9.18 -59.22 6.36
CA GLU A 40 7.80 -59.72 6.60
C GLU A 40 6.76 -58.77 7.28
N VAL A 41 5.50 -58.65 6.83
CA VAL A 41 4.56 -59.72 6.43
C VAL A 41 3.52 -59.17 5.42
N ALA A 42 3.03 -60.02 4.50
CA ALA A 42 1.79 -59.78 3.75
C ALA A 42 0.77 -60.92 3.98
N PRO A 43 -0.55 -60.63 4.03
CA PRO A 43 -1.49 -61.55 3.39
C PRO A 43 -2.77 -60.92 2.76
N GLN A 44 -2.87 -61.10 1.43
CA GLN A 44 -4.01 -61.75 0.73
C GLN A 44 -5.38 -61.08 0.45
N ARG A 45 -5.67 -61.03 -0.88
CA ARG A 45 -6.89 -61.49 -1.60
C ARG A 45 -8.25 -60.77 -1.43
N ARG A 46 -8.73 -60.25 -2.58
CA ARG A 46 -9.74 -60.87 -3.50
C ARG A 46 -9.61 -60.19 -4.89
N HIS A 47 -9.59 -60.90 -6.02
CA HIS A 47 -10.73 -61.47 -6.80
C HIS A 47 -11.86 -60.44 -7.07
N ALA A 48 -12.35 -60.22 -8.29
CA ALA A 48 -12.24 -60.95 -9.57
C ALA A 48 -12.06 -59.97 -10.79
N GLU A 49 -11.58 -60.40 -11.98
CA GLU A 49 -12.37 -60.76 -13.20
C GLU A 49 -13.39 -59.70 -13.67
N THR A 50 -13.54 -59.31 -14.95
CA THR A 50 -13.01 -59.77 -16.28
C THR A 50 -13.14 -58.59 -17.29
N SER A 51 -12.71 -58.57 -18.57
CA SER A 51 -12.07 -59.53 -19.51
C SER A 51 -11.42 -58.75 -20.69
N CYS A 52 -10.44 -59.35 -21.38
CA CYS A 52 -9.81 -58.77 -22.59
C CYS A 52 -10.57 -59.05 -23.91
N THR A 53 -10.40 -58.19 -24.92
CA THR A 53 -10.34 -58.61 -26.35
C THR A 53 -9.44 -57.68 -27.17
N CYS A 54 -8.69 -58.24 -28.12
CA CYS A 54 -7.83 -57.52 -29.08
C CYS A 54 -8.00 -58.08 -30.51
N THR A 55 -8.04 -57.18 -31.51
CA THR A 55 -7.82 -57.51 -32.93
C THR A 55 -7.08 -56.31 -33.56
N ARG A 56 -5.77 -56.39 -33.86
CA ARG A 56 -5.13 -56.95 -35.09
C ARG A 56 -5.58 -56.29 -36.41
N ALA A 57 -4.70 -55.99 -37.39
CA ALA A 57 -3.22 -56.06 -37.44
C ALA A 57 -2.62 -55.34 -38.67
N GLY A 58 -1.33 -54.96 -38.57
CA GLY A 58 -0.39 -54.78 -39.70
C GLY A 58 -0.38 -53.39 -40.37
N GLY A 59 0.75 -52.86 -40.86
CA GLY A 59 2.15 -53.33 -40.78
C GLY A 59 2.98 -52.89 -42.01
N GLY A 60 4.20 -52.35 -41.85
CA GLY A 60 4.96 -51.81 -43.01
C GLY A 60 6.24 -51.00 -42.73
N ILE A 61 7.18 -51.59 -41.98
CA ILE A 61 8.60 -51.20 -41.83
C ILE A 61 9.39 -51.28 -43.18
N PRO A 62 10.62 -50.72 -43.35
CA PRO A 62 11.13 -49.36 -43.03
C PRO A 62 12.08 -48.76 -44.15
N LEU A 63 12.75 -47.61 -43.87
CA LEU A 63 14.20 -47.30 -44.11
C LEU A 63 14.62 -45.99 -44.84
N PHE A 64 15.65 -45.39 -44.22
CA PHE A 64 16.75 -44.52 -44.69
C PHE A 64 16.56 -43.12 -45.29
N ARG A 65 17.33 -42.19 -44.67
CA ARG A 65 17.76 -40.86 -45.13
C ARG A 65 18.43 -40.90 -46.52
N VAL A 66 18.46 -39.76 -47.21
CA VAL A 66 19.73 -39.06 -47.55
C VAL A 66 19.49 -37.57 -47.84
N THR A 67 20.56 -36.79 -47.67
CA THR A 67 20.71 -35.32 -47.74
C THR A 67 20.21 -34.61 -49.01
N GLY A 68 20.04 -33.28 -48.94
CA GLY A 68 20.46 -32.41 -50.05
C GLY A 68 19.77 -31.05 -50.16
N GLN A 69 20.47 -29.97 -49.80
CA GLN A 69 20.15 -28.61 -50.29
C GLN A 69 20.45 -28.52 -51.80
N TYR A 70 19.79 -27.62 -52.53
CA TYR A 70 20.44 -26.71 -53.48
C TYR A 70 19.54 -25.50 -53.77
N ALA A 71 20.14 -24.32 -53.91
CA ALA A 71 19.46 -23.11 -54.41
C ALA A 71 19.45 -23.08 -55.94
N PHE A 72 18.71 -22.14 -56.58
CA PHE A 72 19.24 -21.26 -57.65
C PHE A 72 18.18 -20.23 -58.16
N THR A 73 18.44 -18.95 -57.86
CA THR A 73 18.22 -17.71 -58.66
C THR A 73 16.99 -17.46 -59.58
N ASN A 74 16.46 -16.22 -59.46
CA ASN A 74 16.05 -15.26 -60.51
C ASN A 74 14.97 -15.57 -61.58
N ARG A 75 14.01 -14.61 -61.66
CA ARG A 75 13.46 -13.91 -62.85
C ARG A 75 13.12 -14.76 -64.10
N SER A 76 11.89 -14.69 -64.64
CA SER A 76 11.47 -13.52 -65.45
C SER A 76 9.97 -13.44 -65.83
N ARG A 77 9.58 -12.21 -66.23
CA ARG A 77 8.37 -11.70 -66.95
C ARG A 77 8.15 -12.33 -68.37
N PRO A 78 7.11 -11.98 -69.17
CA PRO A 78 5.71 -11.51 -68.95
C PRO A 78 4.67 -12.18 -69.94
N VAL A 79 3.68 -11.40 -70.48
CA VAL A 79 2.67 -11.66 -71.56
C VAL A 79 1.32 -12.20 -71.02
N MET A 80 0.22 -11.42 -70.93
CA MET A 80 -0.79 -11.02 -71.96
C MET A 80 -1.61 -12.20 -72.54
N ARG A 81 -2.90 -12.09 -72.94
CA ARG A 81 -3.63 -10.93 -73.53
C ARG A 81 -5.18 -11.08 -73.49
N HIS A 82 -5.88 -9.96 -73.77
CA HIS A 82 -7.35 -9.73 -73.99
C HIS A 82 -8.10 -9.22 -72.74
N HIS A 83 -8.59 -7.97 -72.64
CA HIS A 83 -9.50 -7.13 -73.47
C HIS A 83 -10.98 -7.28 -73.01
N HIS A 84 -11.77 -6.22 -72.79
CA HIS A 84 -11.65 -4.76 -73.03
C HIS A 84 -12.30 -3.98 -71.83
N ARG A 85 -11.77 -2.82 -71.37
CA ARG A 85 -12.18 -1.41 -71.67
C ARG A 85 -13.68 -1.10 -71.40
N ILE A 86 -14.12 0.05 -70.86
CA ILE A 86 -13.56 1.36 -70.41
C ILE A 86 -14.70 2.08 -69.62
N ALA A 87 -14.60 3.04 -68.68
CA ALA A 87 -13.58 3.71 -67.84
C ALA A 87 -14.38 4.36 -66.64
N LYS A 88 -14.07 5.46 -65.92
CA LYS A 88 -13.02 6.50 -65.85
C LYS A 88 -13.07 7.18 -64.46
N SER A 89 -11.98 7.77 -63.95
CA SER A 89 -11.93 8.56 -62.70
C SER A 89 -12.51 9.98 -62.82
N ALA A 90 -13.09 10.49 -61.72
CA ALA A 90 -13.17 11.91 -61.33
C ALA A 90 -13.48 12.04 -59.82
N THR A 91 -13.28 13.24 -59.24
CA THR A 91 -13.28 13.49 -57.78
C THR A 91 -14.29 14.61 -57.42
N ILE A 92 -14.63 14.73 -56.12
CA ILE A 92 -15.33 15.86 -55.46
C ILE A 92 -16.84 16.01 -55.75
N ALA A 93 -17.65 15.88 -54.70
CA ALA A 93 -18.74 16.82 -54.36
C ALA A 93 -19.28 16.53 -52.93
N SER A 94 -19.46 17.58 -52.14
CA SER A 94 -20.23 17.55 -50.88
C SER A 94 -21.67 18.05 -51.12
N LEU A 95 -22.50 17.99 -50.05
CA LEU A 95 -23.75 18.73 -49.80
C LEU A 95 -25.10 18.02 -50.08
N LEU A 96 -25.87 17.87 -48.98
CA LEU A 96 -27.34 17.97 -48.87
C LEU A 96 -28.23 16.94 -49.61
N ALA A 97 -29.43 16.57 -49.15
CA ALA A 97 -30.06 16.51 -47.82
C ALA A 97 -31.44 15.81 -47.96
N SER A 98 -31.96 15.24 -46.85
CA SER A 98 -33.40 14.97 -46.58
C SER A 98 -34.20 13.91 -47.38
N SER A 99 -34.73 12.94 -46.61
CA SER A 99 -36.07 12.28 -46.78
C SER A 99 -36.24 11.24 -47.92
N VAL A 100 -37.06 10.16 -47.83
CA VAL A 100 -38.06 9.68 -46.84
C VAL A 100 -37.86 8.17 -46.54
N ALA A 101 -38.46 7.66 -45.44
CA ALA A 101 -38.45 6.26 -44.94
C ALA A 101 -39.01 5.19 -45.93
N MET A 102 -38.83 3.86 -45.72
CA MET A 102 -39.43 3.03 -44.65
C MET A 102 -38.74 1.66 -44.42
N ALA A 103 -38.95 1.10 -43.21
CA ALA A 103 -38.86 -0.33 -42.82
C ALA A 103 -37.47 -1.03 -42.85
N THR A 104 -37.08 -1.90 -41.91
CA THR A 104 -37.67 -2.36 -40.62
C THR A 104 -36.57 -2.99 -39.74
N ALA A 105 -36.67 -2.82 -38.41
CA ALA A 105 -36.30 -3.72 -37.28
C ALA A 105 -35.04 -4.65 -37.30
N ALA A 106 -34.42 -5.02 -36.18
CA ALA A 106 -34.34 -4.44 -34.81
C ALA A 106 -33.35 -5.30 -33.97
N GLN A 107 -32.49 -4.66 -33.17
CA GLN A 107 -31.92 -5.13 -31.88
C GLN A 107 -30.99 -4.02 -31.36
N ALA A 108 -31.41 -3.20 -30.38
CA ALA A 108 -31.43 -3.53 -28.94
C ALA A 108 -30.08 -3.29 -28.22
N SER A 109 -29.49 -2.11 -28.41
CA SER A 109 -28.55 -1.53 -27.45
C SER A 109 -29.31 -1.04 -26.22
N THR A 110 -28.88 -1.45 -25.01
CA THR A 110 -29.39 -0.87 -23.76
C THR A 110 -29.03 0.61 -23.67
N PRO A 111 -29.96 1.52 -23.29
CA PRO A 111 -29.62 2.90 -23.03
C PRO A 111 -28.73 3.02 -21.79
N SER A 112 -27.95 4.09 -21.73
CA SER A 112 -27.23 4.52 -20.53
C SER A 112 -28.17 4.71 -19.34
N THR A 113 -27.63 4.54 -18.13
CA THR A 113 -28.26 4.98 -16.88
C THR A 113 -28.80 6.41 -17.05
N PRO A 114 -30.06 6.71 -16.69
CA PRO A 114 -30.53 8.08 -16.69
C PRO A 114 -29.74 8.86 -15.63
N SER A 115 -29.09 9.96 -16.02
CA SER A 115 -28.51 10.88 -15.06
C SER A 115 -29.61 11.41 -14.15
N THR A 116 -29.47 11.19 -12.85
CA THR A 116 -30.39 11.74 -11.84
C THR A 116 -30.45 13.27 -12.01
N PRO A 117 -31.65 13.88 -12.09
CA PRO A 117 -31.76 15.32 -12.26
C PRO A 117 -31.30 16.02 -10.96
N SER A 118 -30.08 16.52 -10.99
CA SER A 118 -29.40 17.17 -9.88
C SER A 118 -30.23 18.34 -9.31
N SER A 119 -30.88 18.12 -8.17
CA SER A 119 -31.83 19.03 -7.49
C SER A 119 -32.99 19.54 -8.38
N GLY A 120 -34.23 19.18 -8.05
CA GLY A 120 -35.39 19.62 -8.81
C GLY A 120 -36.71 19.06 -8.31
N CYS A 121 -37.77 19.23 -9.11
CA CYS A 121 -39.10 18.69 -8.82
C CYS A 121 -39.38 17.44 -9.66
N VAL A 122 -39.83 16.36 -9.02
CA VAL A 122 -40.22 15.09 -9.63
C VAL A 122 -41.72 14.84 -9.42
N THR A 123 -42.39 14.29 -10.44
CA THR A 123 -43.78 13.85 -10.35
C THR A 123 -43.85 12.33 -10.29
N ILE A 124 -44.25 11.78 -9.14
CA ILE A 124 -44.50 10.37 -8.90
C ILE A 124 -45.95 10.07 -9.33
N LYS A 125 -46.13 9.20 -10.33
CA LYS A 125 -47.43 8.92 -10.97
C LYS A 125 -47.44 7.60 -11.74
N ARG A 126 -48.43 6.72 -11.48
CA ARG A 126 -48.64 5.44 -12.18
C ARG A 126 -48.68 5.61 -13.69
N GLY A 127 -47.66 5.08 -14.37
CA GLY A 127 -47.50 5.15 -15.83
C GLY A 127 -46.73 6.37 -16.35
N VAL A 128 -46.00 7.09 -15.49
CA VAL A 128 -45.11 8.21 -15.91
C VAL A 128 -43.70 8.05 -15.31
N ARG A 129 -43.55 8.20 -13.99
CA ARG A 129 -42.31 7.98 -13.23
C ARG A 129 -42.68 7.57 -11.81
N GLY A 130 -41.97 6.57 -11.27
CA GLY A 130 -42.39 5.88 -10.06
C GLY A 130 -43.79 5.27 -10.17
N ASN A 131 -44.42 4.99 -9.04
CA ASN A 131 -45.78 4.50 -8.95
C ASN A 131 -46.63 5.24 -7.90
N VAL A 132 -47.94 5.30 -8.15
CA VAL A 132 -48.96 5.63 -7.15
C VAL A 132 -49.92 4.44 -7.15
N TYR A 133 -50.29 3.96 -5.97
CA TYR A 133 -51.20 2.83 -5.79
C TYR A 133 -52.26 3.17 -4.75
N ASP A 134 -53.51 2.79 -4.99
CA ASP A 134 -54.64 3.27 -4.20
C ASP A 134 -55.87 2.37 -4.23
N THR A 135 -56.66 2.50 -3.17
CA THR A 135 -57.88 1.70 -2.94
C THR A 135 -58.78 2.44 -1.94
N PHE A 136 -59.92 1.85 -1.59
CA PHE A 136 -60.63 2.21 -0.36
C PHE A 136 -61.02 0.98 0.43
N ILE A 137 -61.16 1.15 1.74
CA ILE A 137 -61.64 0.14 2.70
C ILE A 137 -62.95 0.61 3.33
N TRP A 138 -63.74 -0.33 3.87
CA TRP A 138 -65.12 -0.06 4.33
C TRP A 138 -65.46 -0.83 5.62
N ASP A 139 -65.88 -0.12 6.67
CA ASP A 139 -66.12 -0.66 8.02
C ASP A 139 -67.23 -1.74 8.09
N VAL A 140 -68.36 -1.53 7.41
CA VAL A 140 -69.50 -2.46 7.40
C VAL A 140 -69.29 -3.67 6.47
N SER A 141 -68.17 -3.71 5.76
CA SER A 141 -67.72 -4.86 4.97
C SER A 141 -66.22 -5.09 5.19
N PRO A 142 -65.78 -5.56 6.38
CA PRO A 142 -64.38 -5.41 6.80
C PRO A 142 -63.33 -6.04 5.88
N GLY A 143 -63.69 -7.06 5.10
CA GLY A 143 -62.82 -7.74 4.13
C GLY A 143 -62.95 -7.23 2.69
N HIS A 144 -63.47 -6.02 2.47
CA HIS A 144 -63.66 -5.42 1.15
C HIS A 144 -62.61 -4.36 0.83
N ASN A 145 -62.19 -4.34 -0.43
CA ASN A 145 -61.33 -3.36 -1.07
C ASN A 145 -61.64 -3.28 -2.58
N GLU A 146 -61.14 -2.23 -3.24
CA GLU A 146 -61.41 -1.94 -4.67
C GLU A 146 -60.15 -1.42 -5.40
N GLY A 147 -59.00 -2.07 -5.18
CA GLY A 147 -57.68 -1.67 -5.71
C GLY A 147 -57.48 -1.81 -7.23
N THR A 148 -58.57 -1.87 -8.01
CA THR A 148 -58.56 -1.77 -9.48
C THR A 148 -59.69 -0.87 -10.02
N TYR A 149 -60.51 -0.29 -9.13
CA TYR A 149 -61.64 0.51 -9.54
C TYR A 149 -61.22 1.94 -9.92
N VAL A 150 -62.00 2.59 -10.78
CA VAL A 150 -61.64 3.92 -11.33
C VAL A 150 -62.02 5.09 -10.43
N GLU A 151 -62.68 4.83 -9.30
CA GLU A 151 -62.93 5.78 -8.21
C GLU A 151 -62.64 5.18 -6.82
N SER A 152 -61.97 5.94 -5.96
CA SER A 152 -61.81 5.64 -4.53
C SER A 152 -62.72 6.57 -3.69
N PHE A 153 -62.99 6.26 -2.42
CA PHE A 153 -64.01 6.94 -1.62
C PHE A 153 -63.61 7.15 -0.16
N THR A 154 -64.02 8.29 0.40
CA THR A 154 -64.02 8.56 1.85
C THR A 154 -65.43 8.83 2.38
N GLY A 155 -65.60 8.79 3.70
CA GLY A 155 -66.84 9.17 4.38
C GLY A 155 -67.98 8.15 4.21
N THR A 156 -69.22 8.59 4.38
CA THR A 156 -70.42 7.74 4.39
C THR A 156 -71.26 7.92 3.13
N GLY A 157 -71.21 6.92 2.25
CA GLY A 157 -72.00 6.87 1.02
C GLY A 157 -73.42 6.30 1.23
N SER A 158 -74.17 6.15 0.14
CA SER A 158 -75.55 5.63 0.13
C SER A 158 -75.71 4.19 0.63
N GLY A 159 -74.62 3.43 0.73
CA GLY A 159 -74.58 2.09 1.35
C GLY A 159 -74.43 2.09 2.88
N GLY A 160 -74.24 3.25 3.51
CA GLY A 160 -73.87 3.36 4.92
C GLY A 160 -72.38 3.05 5.17
N GLY A 161 -72.00 3.05 6.46
CA GLY A 161 -70.63 2.81 6.90
C GLY A 161 -69.66 3.98 6.66
N GLU A 162 -68.48 3.88 7.25
CA GLU A 162 -67.32 4.75 6.99
C GLU A 162 -66.40 4.11 5.94
N LYS A 163 -66.06 4.89 4.90
CA LYS A 163 -65.03 4.56 3.91
C LYS A 163 -63.78 5.39 4.13
N ARG A 164 -62.62 4.77 3.90
CA ARG A 164 -61.30 5.41 3.97
C ARG A 164 -60.53 5.08 2.71
N ALA A 165 -60.00 6.09 2.03
CA ALA A 165 -59.16 5.92 0.85
C ALA A 165 -57.69 5.80 1.27
N LEU A 166 -56.92 4.91 0.64
CA LEU A 166 -55.48 4.80 0.86
C LEU A 166 -54.74 5.19 -0.42
N PHE A 167 -53.63 5.92 -0.29
CA PHE A 167 -52.74 6.31 -1.39
C PHE A 167 -51.28 6.05 -1.00
N GLY A 168 -50.65 5.09 -1.68
CA GLY A 168 -49.24 4.73 -1.55
C GLY A 168 -48.38 5.35 -2.65
N PHE A 169 -47.12 5.63 -2.32
CA PHE A 169 -46.19 6.35 -3.18
C PHE A 169 -44.85 5.64 -3.26
N ASP A 170 -44.39 5.34 -4.47
CA ASP A 170 -43.00 4.94 -4.69
C ASP A 170 -42.11 6.19 -4.77
N VAL A 171 -41.40 6.46 -3.67
CA VAL A 171 -40.46 7.58 -3.52
C VAL A 171 -39.02 7.23 -3.92
N SER A 172 -38.73 6.00 -4.37
CA SER A 172 -37.39 5.61 -4.85
C SER A 172 -36.80 6.48 -5.98
N PRO A 173 -37.57 7.24 -6.79
CA PRO A 173 -37.00 8.17 -7.76
C PRO A 173 -36.40 9.46 -7.15
N ILE A 174 -36.34 9.59 -5.83
CA ILE A 174 -35.72 10.68 -5.05
C ILE A 174 -34.48 10.10 -4.32
N PRO A 175 -33.28 10.71 -4.43
CA PRO A 175 -32.10 10.24 -3.69
C PRO A 175 -32.30 10.30 -2.18
N ALA A 176 -31.84 9.27 -1.46
CA ALA A 176 -31.88 9.21 0.00
C ALA A 176 -31.19 10.42 0.65
N ARG A 177 -31.65 10.82 1.84
CA ARG A 177 -31.18 12.01 2.59
C ARG A 177 -31.32 13.35 1.83
N SER A 178 -32.07 13.42 0.72
CA SER A 178 -32.38 14.69 0.07
C SER A 178 -33.25 15.59 0.95
N VAL A 179 -32.96 16.89 0.94
CA VAL A 179 -33.79 17.91 1.61
C VAL A 179 -35.01 18.20 0.74
N VAL A 180 -36.20 17.88 1.24
CA VAL A 180 -37.49 18.02 0.57
C VAL A 180 -38.06 19.41 0.85
N SER A 181 -38.07 20.29 -0.14
CA SER A 181 -38.51 21.69 -0.01
C SER A 181 -40.02 21.87 -0.23
N SER A 182 -40.67 20.91 -0.89
CA SER A 182 -42.13 20.83 -1.03
C SER A 182 -42.51 19.43 -1.49
N ALA A 183 -43.47 18.77 -0.83
CA ALA A 183 -44.11 17.56 -1.32
C ALA A 183 -45.63 17.70 -1.29
N LYS A 184 -46.28 17.63 -2.45
CA LYS A 184 -47.73 17.87 -2.60
C LYS A 184 -48.40 16.73 -3.33
N PHE A 185 -49.31 16.06 -2.64
CA PHE A 185 -50.19 15.06 -3.24
C PHE A 185 -51.40 15.74 -3.86
N TYR A 186 -51.65 15.51 -5.15
CA TYR A 186 -52.79 16.03 -5.89
C TYR A 186 -53.76 14.91 -6.24
N ALA A 187 -55.05 15.15 -5.99
CA ALA A 187 -56.14 14.26 -6.38
C ALA A 187 -57.31 15.03 -7.00
N MET A 188 -57.99 14.43 -7.97
CA MET A 188 -59.24 14.95 -8.53
C MET A 188 -60.41 14.34 -7.78
N ILE A 189 -61.25 15.19 -7.18
CA ILE A 189 -62.41 14.78 -6.36
C ILE A 189 -63.75 15.14 -6.99
N SER A 190 -64.81 14.45 -6.54
CA SER A 190 -66.20 14.89 -6.65
C SER A 190 -66.95 14.71 -5.33
N SER A 191 -67.61 15.78 -4.85
CA SER A 191 -68.48 15.73 -3.67
C SER A 191 -69.54 16.83 -3.71
N ASN A 192 -70.72 16.55 -3.16
CA ASN A 192 -71.82 17.50 -3.04
C ASN A 192 -71.67 18.48 -1.86
N TYR A 193 -70.78 18.19 -0.92
CA TYR A 193 -70.64 18.93 0.33
C TYR A 193 -69.18 19.32 0.57
N ALA A 194 -68.94 20.49 1.17
CA ALA A 194 -67.62 20.95 1.53
C ALA A 194 -67.33 20.59 2.99
N GLN A 195 -66.51 19.55 3.22
CA GLN A 195 -66.16 19.04 4.54
C GLN A 195 -64.63 18.86 4.67
N PRO A 196 -64.07 18.89 5.89
CA PRO A 196 -62.65 18.61 6.09
C PRO A 196 -62.35 17.12 5.85
N VAL A 197 -61.34 16.86 5.02
CA VAL A 197 -60.71 15.55 4.85
C VAL A 197 -59.30 15.62 5.43
N ARG A 198 -58.95 14.64 6.25
CA ARG A 198 -57.65 14.54 6.95
C ARG A 198 -56.80 13.43 6.34
N ALA A 199 -55.54 13.72 6.07
CA ALA A 199 -54.53 12.73 5.75
C ALA A 199 -53.81 12.28 7.02
N HIS A 200 -53.60 10.98 7.13
CA HIS A 200 -52.87 10.30 8.20
C HIS A 200 -51.82 9.39 7.58
N GLN A 201 -50.62 9.30 8.17
CA GLN A 201 -49.59 8.39 7.65
C GLN A 201 -49.95 6.94 7.99
N VAL A 202 -49.81 6.02 7.03
CA VAL A 202 -49.89 4.58 7.31
C VAL A 202 -48.53 4.12 7.84
N LEU A 203 -48.51 3.35 8.92
CA LEU A 203 -47.28 2.91 9.58
C LEU A 203 -46.90 1.46 9.22
N ALA A 204 -47.87 0.64 8.80
CA ALA A 204 -47.64 -0.72 8.32
C ALA A 204 -47.62 -0.80 6.78
N PRO A 205 -46.82 -1.70 6.18
CA PRO A 205 -46.86 -1.95 4.74
C PRO A 205 -48.19 -2.61 4.34
N TRP A 206 -48.66 -2.32 3.13
CA TRP A 206 -49.91 -2.86 2.58
C TRP A 206 -49.81 -3.06 1.07
N GLN A 207 -50.67 -3.93 0.53
CA GLN A 207 -50.78 -4.21 -0.90
C GLN A 207 -52.14 -3.75 -1.43
N GLU A 208 -52.14 -3.07 -2.57
CA GLU A 208 -53.32 -2.44 -3.19
C GLU A 208 -54.52 -3.39 -3.35
N LEU A 209 -54.24 -4.65 -3.72
CA LEU A 209 -55.23 -5.69 -3.98
C LEU A 209 -55.59 -6.54 -2.75
N GLU A 210 -54.90 -6.37 -1.61
CA GLU A 210 -55.04 -7.25 -0.43
C GLU A 210 -55.38 -6.51 0.87
N VAL A 211 -55.17 -5.20 0.94
CA VAL A 211 -55.51 -4.40 2.12
C VAL A 211 -57.01 -4.18 2.24
N THR A 212 -57.53 -4.32 3.44
CA THR A 212 -58.94 -4.27 3.82
C THR A 212 -59.05 -3.60 5.20
N TRP A 213 -60.27 -3.29 5.67
CA TRP A 213 -60.45 -2.75 7.01
C TRP A 213 -60.03 -3.73 8.12
N ALA A 214 -60.11 -5.04 7.86
CA ALA A 214 -59.78 -6.08 8.83
C ALA A 214 -58.27 -6.39 8.97
N ASN A 215 -57.42 -5.98 8.02
CA ASN A 215 -55.98 -6.26 8.03
C ASN A 215 -55.07 -5.03 7.82
N LEU A 216 -55.63 -3.82 7.66
CA LEU A 216 -54.84 -2.60 7.72
C LEU A 216 -54.19 -2.46 9.12
N GLY A 217 -52.87 -2.31 9.14
CA GLY A 217 -52.09 -2.15 10.37
C GLY A 217 -52.19 -0.75 10.98
N ALA A 218 -51.17 -0.38 11.76
CA ALA A 218 -51.15 0.90 12.46
C ALA A 218 -51.18 2.12 11.50
N ILE A 219 -51.83 3.18 11.97
CA ILE A 219 -51.97 4.49 11.33
C ILE A 219 -51.53 5.53 12.36
N ASP A 220 -50.80 6.57 11.95
CA ASP A 220 -50.48 7.70 12.82
C ASP A 220 -51.76 8.51 13.14
N PRO A 221 -52.17 8.66 14.42
CA PRO A 221 -53.30 9.52 14.79
C PRO A 221 -53.04 11.01 14.50
N THR A 222 -51.79 11.40 14.26
CA THR A 222 -51.41 12.75 13.85
C THR A 222 -51.92 13.06 12.44
N VAL A 223 -52.48 14.26 12.26
CA VAL A 223 -52.94 14.74 10.95
C VAL A 223 -51.75 15.23 10.15
N ALA A 224 -51.29 14.44 9.18
CA ALA A 224 -50.20 14.76 8.27
C ALA A 224 -50.50 15.96 7.37
N GLY A 225 -51.78 16.15 7.01
CA GLY A 225 -52.27 17.26 6.19
C GLY A 225 -53.79 17.22 6.08
N SER A 226 -54.40 18.26 5.49
CA SER A 226 -55.85 18.28 5.28
C SER A 226 -56.27 19.19 4.13
N PHE A 227 -57.49 18.98 3.62
CA PHE A 227 -58.12 19.85 2.62
C PHE A 227 -59.64 19.92 2.83
N ILE A 228 -60.32 20.84 2.13
CA ILE A 228 -61.78 20.93 2.12
C ILE A 228 -62.33 20.36 0.81
N SER A 229 -63.23 19.36 0.94
CA SER A 229 -63.91 18.69 -0.17
C SER A 229 -64.93 19.60 -0.89
N GLY A 230 -65.89 19.03 -1.60
CA GLY A 230 -66.97 19.75 -2.28
C GLY A 230 -66.60 20.36 -3.64
N GLY A 231 -67.48 20.17 -4.62
CA GLY A 231 -67.28 20.48 -6.03
C GLY A 231 -67.19 19.22 -6.89
N TRP A 232 -67.37 19.35 -8.20
CA TRP A 232 -67.34 18.25 -9.16
C TRP A 232 -66.09 18.31 -10.04
N SER A 233 -65.42 17.18 -10.26
CA SER A 233 -64.15 17.07 -11.03
C SER A 233 -63.09 18.11 -10.64
N LYS A 234 -63.01 18.42 -9.34
CA LYS A 234 -62.18 19.48 -8.76
C LYS A 234 -60.83 18.92 -8.35
N TRP A 235 -59.73 19.57 -8.73
CA TRP A 235 -58.42 19.27 -8.15
C TRP A 235 -58.31 19.82 -6.73
N VAL A 236 -57.81 18.99 -5.82
CA VAL A 236 -57.35 19.36 -4.48
C VAL A 236 -55.91 18.90 -4.31
N ASN A 237 -55.20 19.48 -3.35
CA ASN A 237 -53.88 19.01 -2.94
C ASN A 237 -53.75 18.96 -1.41
N ILE A 238 -52.83 18.13 -0.96
CA ILE A 238 -52.42 17.98 0.43
C ILE A 238 -50.91 18.21 0.48
N ASP A 239 -50.46 19.11 1.34
CA ASP A 239 -49.05 19.25 1.65
C ASP A 239 -48.63 18.10 2.58
N LEU A 240 -47.61 17.36 2.17
CA LEU A 240 -47.06 16.19 2.85
C LEU A 240 -45.54 16.35 3.07
N THR A 241 -45.01 17.59 2.94
CA THR A 241 -43.56 17.86 2.98
C THR A 241 -42.85 17.21 4.19
N PRO A 242 -43.37 17.26 5.44
CA PRO A 242 -42.72 16.61 6.58
C PRO A 242 -42.74 15.08 6.51
N VAL A 243 -43.81 14.49 5.98
CA VAL A 243 -43.97 13.03 5.85
C VAL A 243 -43.06 12.48 4.75
N VAL A 244 -42.97 13.17 3.61
CA VAL A 244 -42.08 12.75 2.52
C VAL A 244 -40.61 12.96 2.91
N GLN A 245 -40.28 13.97 3.74
CA GLN A 245 -38.94 14.10 4.31
C GLN A 245 -38.56 12.89 5.18
N SER A 246 -39.45 12.42 6.07
CA SER A 246 -39.15 11.25 6.91
C SER A 246 -38.97 9.96 6.09
N TRP A 247 -39.72 9.82 4.99
CA TRP A 247 -39.53 8.71 4.04
C TRP A 247 -38.20 8.78 3.28
N VAL A 248 -37.77 9.98 2.87
CA VAL A 248 -36.50 10.20 2.13
C VAL A 248 -35.27 10.08 3.03
N ASN A 249 -35.41 10.39 4.32
CA ASN A 249 -34.37 10.15 5.33
C ASN A 249 -34.21 8.67 5.69
N GLY A 250 -35.31 7.90 5.64
CA GLY A 250 -35.39 6.54 6.21
C GLY A 250 -35.95 6.51 7.64
N ASP A 251 -36.30 7.65 8.22
CA ASP A 251 -36.88 7.78 9.58
C ASP A 251 -38.23 7.05 9.70
N ALA A 252 -38.96 6.91 8.59
CA ALA A 252 -40.21 6.15 8.53
C ALA A 252 -40.38 5.44 7.18
N ALA A 253 -41.03 4.27 7.20
CA ALA A 253 -41.33 3.52 5.99
C ALA A 253 -42.36 4.25 5.10
N ALA A 254 -42.13 4.25 3.78
CA ALA A 254 -42.92 4.94 2.76
C ALA A 254 -44.27 4.26 2.43
N ASN A 255 -45.03 3.87 3.46
CA ASN A 255 -46.30 3.16 3.32
C ASN A 255 -47.48 4.07 2.92
N GLY A 256 -47.23 5.32 2.53
CA GLY A 256 -48.28 6.22 2.04
C GLY A 256 -49.18 6.81 3.13
N ILE A 257 -50.36 7.26 2.68
CA ILE A 257 -51.36 7.94 3.51
C ILE A 257 -52.73 7.25 3.44
N LEU A 258 -53.50 7.42 4.51
CA LEU A 258 -54.93 7.18 4.56
C LEU A 258 -55.68 8.52 4.63
N LEU A 259 -56.78 8.65 3.90
CA LEU A 259 -57.68 9.79 3.95
C LEU A 259 -58.95 9.44 4.75
N GLU A 260 -59.30 10.32 5.69
CA GLU A 260 -60.49 10.21 6.54
C GLU A 260 -61.40 11.42 6.34
N GLU A 261 -62.70 11.20 6.14
CA GLU A 261 -63.76 12.24 6.01
C GLU A 261 -64.87 11.96 7.04
N GLY A 262 -65.52 13.02 7.54
CA GLY A 262 -66.65 12.88 8.46
C GLY A 262 -67.85 12.14 7.85
N THR A 263 -68.58 11.40 8.69
CA THR A 263 -69.70 10.51 8.31
C THR A 263 -70.99 11.21 7.81
N SER A 264 -70.92 12.50 7.47
CA SER A 264 -72.06 13.29 6.98
C SER A 264 -72.04 13.55 5.47
N SER A 265 -70.96 13.19 4.78
CA SER A 265 -70.88 13.13 3.31
C SER A 265 -69.97 12.00 2.86
N SER A 266 -69.85 11.81 1.54
CA SER A 266 -68.80 11.01 0.93
C SER A 266 -68.25 11.75 -0.27
N THR A 267 -66.92 11.77 -0.37
CA THR A 267 -66.15 12.30 -1.50
C THR A 267 -65.61 11.13 -2.32
N SER A 268 -65.76 11.17 -3.65
CA SER A 268 -65.05 10.26 -4.55
C SER A 268 -63.79 10.91 -5.11
N TYR A 269 -62.78 10.08 -5.38
CA TYR A 269 -61.44 10.43 -5.85
C TYR A 269 -61.17 9.65 -7.13
N LYS A 270 -60.52 10.26 -8.12
CA LYS A 270 -60.00 9.51 -9.27
C LYS A 270 -58.76 8.72 -8.85
N THR A 271 -58.71 7.44 -9.23
CA THR A 271 -57.65 6.50 -8.86
C THR A 271 -56.49 6.50 -9.84
N SER A 272 -55.40 5.86 -9.46
CA SER A 272 -54.24 5.58 -10.31
C SER A 272 -54.57 4.69 -11.51
N ASP A 273 -55.65 3.89 -11.47
CA ASP A 273 -56.10 3.08 -12.61
C ASP A 273 -57.01 3.80 -13.59
N HIS A 274 -57.56 4.97 -13.23
CA HIS A 274 -58.46 5.74 -14.09
C HIS A 274 -57.93 5.89 -15.54
N THR A 275 -58.75 5.54 -16.53
CA THR A 275 -58.31 5.35 -17.94
C THR A 275 -57.76 6.62 -18.59
N ASN A 276 -58.24 7.80 -18.19
CA ASN A 276 -57.62 9.07 -18.56
C ASN A 276 -56.46 9.41 -17.61
N LEU A 277 -55.22 9.35 -18.11
CA LEU A 277 -53.99 9.68 -17.38
C LEU A 277 -54.03 11.09 -16.75
N SER A 278 -54.69 12.05 -17.41
CA SER A 278 -54.79 13.43 -16.94
C SER A 278 -55.71 13.62 -15.73
N TYR A 279 -56.43 12.58 -15.29
CA TYR A 279 -57.23 12.61 -14.05
C TYR A 279 -56.61 11.76 -12.93
N ARG A 280 -55.63 10.90 -13.23
CA ARG A 280 -54.94 10.07 -12.24
C ARG A 280 -54.21 10.95 -11.20
N PRO A 281 -54.25 10.58 -9.91
CA PRO A 281 -53.59 11.33 -8.83
C PRO A 281 -52.06 11.23 -8.96
N TYR A 282 -51.34 12.13 -8.28
CA TYR A 282 -49.89 12.19 -8.33
C TYR A 282 -49.29 12.89 -7.11
N LEU A 283 -48.04 12.58 -6.80
CA LEU A 283 -47.24 13.26 -5.78
C LEU A 283 -46.13 14.06 -6.47
N GLU A 284 -46.10 15.37 -6.26
CA GLU A 284 -45.09 16.29 -6.75
C GLU A 284 -44.11 16.60 -5.62
N VAL A 285 -42.82 16.28 -5.81
CA VAL A 285 -41.79 16.46 -4.77
C VAL A 285 -40.63 17.28 -5.32
N CYS A 286 -40.38 18.44 -4.73
CA CYS A 286 -39.22 19.29 -4.99
C CYS A 286 -38.17 19.03 -3.91
N TYR A 287 -36.93 18.72 -4.32
CA TYR A 287 -35.85 18.35 -3.42
C TYR A 287 -34.49 18.89 -3.88
N SER A 288 -33.55 18.99 -2.94
CA SER A 288 -32.13 19.21 -3.20
C SER A 288 -31.29 18.09 -2.57
N GLU A 289 -30.40 17.53 -3.37
CA GLU A 289 -29.45 16.50 -2.93
C GLU A 289 -28.47 17.07 -1.89
N PRO A 290 -28.10 16.29 -0.86
CA PRO A 290 -27.07 16.67 0.11
C PRO A 290 -25.72 16.81 -0.59
N LYS A 291 -24.84 17.64 -0.02
CA LYS A 291 -23.52 17.92 -0.60
C LYS A 291 -22.44 17.04 0.01
N ALA A 292 -21.56 16.56 -0.86
CA ALA A 292 -20.42 15.76 -0.47
C ALA A 292 -19.22 16.64 -0.07
N SER A 293 -18.21 16.01 0.52
CA SER A 293 -16.88 16.58 0.72
C SER A 293 -15.79 15.57 0.37
N ILE A 294 -14.62 16.08 0.00
CA ILE A 294 -13.39 15.29 -0.22
C ILE A 294 -12.27 15.93 0.60
N GLY A 295 -11.46 15.11 1.27
CA GLY A 295 -10.17 15.50 1.80
C GLY A 295 -9.96 15.05 3.24
N THR A 296 -8.70 14.77 3.54
CA THR A 296 -8.22 14.41 4.87
C THR A 296 -6.90 15.14 5.12
N THR A 297 -5.76 14.59 4.71
CA THR A 297 -4.43 15.13 5.09
C THR A 297 -3.41 15.14 3.95
N VAL A 298 -2.39 15.97 4.14
CA VAL A 298 -1.05 15.79 3.56
C VAL A 298 -0.08 15.65 4.73
N TRP A 299 0.76 14.62 4.77
CA TRP A 299 1.69 14.37 5.89
C TRP A 299 3.10 14.03 5.43
N PHE A 300 4.02 14.19 6.37
CA PHE A 300 5.38 13.71 6.29
C PHE A 300 5.39 12.22 6.61
N ASP A 301 5.51 11.40 5.57
CA ASP A 301 5.74 9.96 5.69
C ASP A 301 7.23 9.77 6.03
N GLY A 302 7.50 9.37 7.27
CA GLY A 302 8.84 9.27 7.84
C GLY A 302 9.51 7.91 7.58
N ASN A 303 8.76 6.89 7.17
CA ASN A 303 9.27 5.53 6.95
C ASN A 303 9.29 5.12 5.45
N ALA A 304 8.63 5.92 4.60
CA ALA A 304 8.41 5.75 3.16
C ALA A 304 7.58 4.50 2.76
N ASP A 305 6.62 4.09 3.57
CA ASP A 305 5.72 2.94 3.29
C ASP A 305 4.38 3.33 2.62
N GLY A 306 4.05 4.62 2.58
CA GLY A 306 2.87 5.19 1.92
C GLY A 306 1.59 5.22 2.77
N PHE A 307 1.65 4.90 4.06
CA PHE A 307 0.56 5.04 5.02
C PHE A 307 0.80 6.24 5.97
N GLN A 308 -0.16 6.52 6.85
CA GLN A 308 -0.01 7.52 7.91
C GLN A 308 0.07 6.80 9.26
N ASP A 309 1.25 6.81 9.87
CA ASP A 309 1.55 6.14 11.13
C ASP A 309 1.34 7.05 12.36
N GLU A 310 1.27 6.45 13.55
CA GLU A 310 1.12 7.20 14.81
C GLU A 310 2.40 8.00 15.13
N GLY A 311 2.28 9.33 15.08
CA GLY A 311 3.38 10.28 15.31
C GLY A 311 3.80 11.06 14.07
N GLU A 312 3.31 10.69 12.88
CA GLU A 312 3.62 11.40 11.64
C GLU A 312 2.91 12.76 11.54
N LEU A 313 3.63 13.76 11.06
CA LEU A 313 3.21 15.16 11.14
C LEU A 313 2.63 15.67 9.81
N GLY A 314 1.50 16.36 9.88
CA GLY A 314 0.87 16.99 8.73
C GLY A 314 1.69 18.15 8.14
N ILE A 315 1.81 18.20 6.80
CA ILE A 315 2.55 19.24 6.08
C ILE A 315 1.63 20.45 5.84
N SER A 316 1.92 21.55 6.54
CA SER A 316 1.17 22.81 6.48
C SER A 316 1.53 23.67 5.25
N GLY A 317 0.54 24.36 4.67
CA GLY A 317 0.75 25.32 3.57
C GLY A 317 0.77 24.73 2.16
N VAL A 318 0.58 23.42 2.00
CA VAL A 318 0.51 22.73 0.72
C VAL A 318 -0.80 23.09 0.02
N THR A 319 -0.74 23.47 -1.25
CA THR A 319 -1.93 23.80 -2.06
C THR A 319 -2.46 22.57 -2.77
N LEU A 320 -3.77 22.39 -2.77
CA LEU A 320 -4.47 21.32 -3.48
C LEU A 320 -5.57 21.88 -4.39
N ASP A 321 -5.63 21.37 -5.62
CA ASP A 321 -6.61 21.69 -6.64
C ASP A 321 -7.56 20.51 -6.88
N LEU A 322 -8.86 20.79 -6.89
CA LEU A 322 -9.91 19.83 -7.22
C LEU A 322 -10.39 20.06 -8.65
N PHE A 323 -10.22 19.06 -9.52
CA PHE A 323 -10.76 19.03 -10.87
C PHE A 323 -12.04 18.19 -10.91
N LYS A 324 -12.96 18.51 -11.83
CA LYS A 324 -14.15 17.69 -12.06
C LYS A 324 -13.96 16.80 -13.29
N ASP A 325 -13.85 15.50 -13.06
CA ASP A 325 -13.79 14.52 -14.14
C ASP A 325 -15.20 14.04 -14.52
N ALA A 326 -15.80 14.67 -15.51
CA ALA A 326 -17.11 14.27 -16.03
C ALA A 326 -17.13 12.92 -16.78
N SER A 327 -15.98 12.24 -16.86
CA SER A 327 -15.74 10.99 -17.59
C SER A 327 -15.30 9.81 -16.71
N CYS A 328 -14.90 10.05 -15.46
CA CYS A 328 -14.40 9.05 -14.52
C CYS A 328 -13.22 8.23 -15.09
N VAL A 329 -12.20 8.93 -15.61
CA VAL A 329 -10.99 8.38 -16.25
C VAL A 329 -9.68 8.81 -15.55
N GLY A 330 -9.77 9.56 -14.45
CA GLY A 330 -8.62 10.03 -13.67
C GLY A 330 -7.86 11.19 -14.31
N GLN A 331 -8.55 12.09 -15.01
CA GLN A 331 -7.90 13.22 -15.68
C GLN A 331 -8.19 14.58 -15.02
N ALA A 332 -7.16 15.15 -14.39
CA ALA A 332 -7.10 16.57 -14.04
C ALA A 332 -7.08 17.42 -15.32
N ALA A 333 -8.24 17.88 -15.76
CA ALA A 333 -8.42 18.55 -17.04
C ALA A 333 -9.24 19.85 -16.93
N GLY A 334 -8.75 20.91 -17.59
CA GLY A 334 -9.39 22.22 -17.58
C GLY A 334 -8.85 23.14 -16.47
N SER A 335 -9.73 23.87 -15.81
CA SER A 335 -9.41 24.64 -14.61
C SER A 335 -9.98 23.93 -13.37
N PRO A 336 -9.35 24.06 -12.19
CA PRO A 336 -9.90 23.54 -10.95
C PRO A 336 -11.30 24.14 -10.68
N VAL A 337 -12.18 23.33 -10.09
CA VAL A 337 -13.50 23.73 -9.61
C VAL A 337 -13.47 24.22 -8.15
N ALA A 338 -12.42 23.88 -7.42
CA ALA A 338 -12.08 24.44 -6.12
C ALA A 338 -10.56 24.29 -5.87
N THR A 339 -10.01 25.18 -5.04
CA THR A 339 -8.62 25.14 -4.56
C THR A 339 -8.65 25.30 -3.04
N THR A 340 -7.75 24.63 -2.32
CA THR A 340 -7.59 24.73 -0.86
C THR A 340 -6.12 24.67 -0.48
N ILE A 341 -5.81 24.98 0.78
CA ILE A 341 -4.45 24.90 1.34
C ILE A 341 -4.55 24.09 2.64
N THR A 342 -3.54 23.28 2.96
CA THR A 342 -3.48 22.52 4.21
C THR A 342 -3.30 23.42 5.43
N ASP A 343 -3.92 23.04 6.55
CA ASP A 343 -3.78 23.74 7.82
C ASP A 343 -2.50 23.38 8.60
N GLY A 344 -2.34 23.96 9.79
CA GLY A 344 -1.17 23.75 10.66
C GLY A 344 -0.97 22.32 11.17
N SER A 345 -1.88 21.39 10.83
CA SER A 345 -1.75 19.96 11.09
C SER A 345 -1.97 19.13 9.81
N GLY A 346 -1.73 19.72 8.64
CA GLY A 346 -1.79 19.07 7.34
C GLY A 346 -3.20 18.83 6.78
N ASN A 347 -4.26 19.22 7.49
CA ASN A 347 -5.63 18.87 7.08
C ASN A 347 -6.11 19.74 5.93
N TYR A 348 -6.90 19.17 5.02
CA TYR A 348 -7.60 19.92 3.98
C TYR A 348 -9.00 19.35 3.72
N ARG A 349 -9.94 20.19 3.23
CA ARG A 349 -11.29 19.71 2.90
C ARG A 349 -12.01 20.55 1.84
N PHE A 350 -12.28 19.94 0.69
CA PHE A 350 -13.21 20.46 -0.31
C PHE A 350 -14.66 20.19 0.13
N ASN A 351 -15.48 21.23 0.20
CA ASN A 351 -16.85 21.18 0.74
C ASN A 351 -17.89 21.60 -0.31
N GLY A 352 -19.15 21.17 -0.12
CA GLY A 352 -20.28 21.65 -0.94
C GLY A 352 -20.40 20.97 -2.31
N LEU A 353 -19.76 19.82 -2.49
CA LEU A 353 -19.66 19.12 -3.77
C LEU A 353 -20.97 18.43 -4.17
N ASN A 354 -21.16 18.20 -5.47
CA ASN A 354 -22.26 17.37 -5.97
C ASN A 354 -21.74 15.94 -6.14
N ALA A 355 -22.65 14.96 -6.24
CA ALA A 355 -22.24 13.59 -6.56
C ALA A 355 -21.56 13.50 -7.95
N GLY A 356 -20.63 12.55 -8.08
CA GLY A 356 -19.90 12.23 -9.30
C GLY A 356 -18.38 12.17 -9.10
N CYS A 357 -17.64 12.02 -10.21
CA CYS A 357 -16.20 11.86 -10.19
C CYS A 357 -15.43 13.19 -10.19
N TYR A 358 -14.31 13.19 -9.48
CA TYR A 358 -13.38 14.30 -9.28
C TYR A 358 -11.94 13.78 -9.31
N VAL A 359 -10.98 14.70 -9.43
CA VAL A 359 -9.55 14.41 -9.32
C VAL A 359 -8.92 15.45 -8.41
N VAL A 360 -8.18 15.02 -7.39
CA VAL A 360 -7.42 15.88 -6.46
C VAL A 360 -5.96 15.89 -6.87
N SER A 361 -5.40 17.07 -7.09
CA SER A 361 -3.95 17.27 -7.32
C SER A 361 -3.37 18.06 -6.17
N VAL A 362 -2.17 17.72 -5.72
CA VAL A 362 -1.30 18.66 -5.00
C VAL A 362 -0.62 19.56 -6.05
N ASP A 363 -0.28 20.79 -5.66
CA ASP A 363 0.69 21.62 -6.36
C ASP A 363 2.08 21.39 -5.75
N ASP A 364 2.88 20.53 -6.38
CA ASP A 364 4.22 20.17 -5.90
C ASP A 364 5.15 21.39 -5.74
N SER A 365 4.87 22.52 -6.40
CA SER A 365 5.64 23.77 -6.22
C SER A 365 5.38 24.48 -4.89
N THR A 366 4.43 23.98 -4.09
CA THR A 366 4.10 24.44 -2.73
C THR A 366 4.56 23.50 -1.62
N LEU A 367 5.12 22.34 -1.97
CA LEU A 367 5.80 21.45 -1.02
C LEU A 367 7.15 22.06 -0.59
N PRO A 368 7.70 21.68 0.58
CA PRO A 368 9.10 21.95 0.89
C PRO A 368 10.01 21.17 -0.08
N SER A 369 11.18 21.72 -0.40
CA SER A 369 12.17 21.05 -1.26
C SER A 369 12.56 19.66 -0.74
N GLY A 370 12.94 18.76 -1.64
CA GLY A 370 13.36 17.38 -1.30
C GLY A 370 12.22 16.42 -0.97
N HIS A 371 10.96 16.88 -0.93
CA HIS A 371 9.82 16.00 -0.69
C HIS A 371 9.43 15.22 -1.96
N VAL A 372 9.24 13.91 -1.82
CA VAL A 372 8.74 13.01 -2.88
C VAL A 372 7.54 12.20 -2.38
N LEU A 373 6.56 12.00 -3.25
CA LEU A 373 5.32 11.29 -2.91
C LEU A 373 5.61 9.81 -2.62
N THR A 374 5.03 9.30 -1.54
CA THR A 374 5.10 7.89 -1.11
C THR A 374 3.73 7.20 -1.14
N SER A 375 2.63 7.94 -0.90
CA SER A 375 1.28 7.39 -1.04
C SER A 375 0.87 7.22 -2.51
N ILE A 376 -0.28 6.56 -2.75
CA ILE A 376 -0.66 6.08 -4.09
C ILE A 376 -1.23 7.18 -5.01
N ASP A 377 -0.67 7.26 -6.23
CA ASP A 377 -1.11 8.04 -7.40
C ASP A 377 -1.51 9.52 -7.19
N GLN A 378 -0.56 10.43 -7.46
CA GLN A 378 -0.87 11.82 -7.84
C GLN A 378 -1.14 11.94 -9.35
N PRO A 379 -2.21 12.64 -9.79
CA PRO A 379 -3.31 13.17 -9.00
C PRO A 379 -4.39 12.10 -8.75
N LEU A 380 -4.94 12.08 -7.53
CA LEU A 380 -5.86 11.04 -7.05
C LEU A 380 -7.25 11.17 -7.68
N ALA A 381 -7.74 10.10 -8.31
CA ALA A 381 -9.08 10.03 -8.88
C ALA A 381 -10.10 9.46 -7.87
N VAL A 382 -11.21 10.16 -7.64
CA VAL A 382 -12.24 9.77 -6.66
C VAL A 382 -13.65 9.90 -7.23
N GLU A 383 -14.59 9.07 -6.76
CA GLU A 383 -16.03 9.21 -7.01
C GLU A 383 -16.74 9.40 -5.67
N VAL A 384 -17.62 10.41 -5.58
CA VAL A 384 -18.42 10.67 -4.36
C VAL A 384 -19.92 10.59 -4.62
N ALA A 385 -20.65 9.95 -3.72
CA ALA A 385 -22.10 9.92 -3.66
C ALA A 385 -22.69 11.20 -3.06
N ALA A 386 -24.00 11.38 -3.17
CA ALA A 386 -24.67 12.57 -2.63
C ALA A 386 -24.66 12.55 -1.09
N GLY A 387 -23.99 13.53 -0.47
CA GLY A 387 -23.88 13.62 0.99
C GLY A 387 -22.85 12.69 1.60
N GLU A 388 -21.88 12.22 0.81
CA GLU A 388 -20.73 11.45 1.28
C GLU A 388 -19.63 12.37 1.83
N GLU A 389 -19.01 11.96 2.94
CA GLU A 389 -17.80 12.59 3.46
C GLU A 389 -16.64 11.63 3.16
N LEU A 390 -15.92 11.88 2.07
CA LEU A 390 -14.78 11.07 1.64
C LEU A 390 -13.53 11.55 2.38
N LEU A 391 -12.99 10.66 3.23
CA LEU A 391 -11.96 10.92 4.25
C LEU A 391 -10.78 9.92 4.12
N ASP A 392 -10.42 9.60 2.88
CA ASP A 392 -9.28 8.74 2.48
C ASP A 392 -8.51 9.35 1.29
N ALA A 393 -8.66 10.65 1.07
CA ALA A 393 -8.03 11.38 -0.03
C ALA A 393 -6.69 11.97 0.46
N ASP A 394 -5.67 11.13 0.51
CA ASP A 394 -4.54 11.29 1.43
C ASP A 394 -3.16 11.21 0.75
N PHE A 395 -2.30 12.20 1.03
CA PHE A 395 -0.99 12.37 0.38
C PHE A 395 0.20 12.35 1.36
N GLY A 396 0.91 11.22 1.38
CA GLY A 396 2.16 11.05 2.12
C GLY A 396 3.38 11.46 1.30
N TYR A 397 4.32 12.17 1.92
CA TYR A 397 5.56 12.61 1.31
C TYR A 397 6.75 12.41 2.24
N VAL A 398 7.82 11.77 1.77
CA VAL A 398 9.11 11.67 2.49
C VAL A 398 10.10 12.72 1.98
N THR A 399 10.96 13.25 2.86
CA THR A 399 12.14 14.01 2.41
C THR A 399 13.26 13.05 2.04
N ILE A 400 13.74 13.12 0.79
CA ILE A 400 14.88 12.33 0.32
C ILE A 400 16.17 12.68 1.06
N SER A 401 17.07 11.71 1.11
CA SER A 401 18.37 11.76 1.78
C SER A 401 19.49 11.45 0.78
N SER A 402 20.74 11.73 1.15
CA SER A 402 21.91 11.42 0.33
C SER A 402 22.96 10.60 1.08
N ILE A 403 23.78 9.86 0.32
CA ILE A 403 25.00 9.18 0.81
C ILE A 403 26.15 9.47 -0.15
N GLY A 404 27.33 9.81 0.37
CA GLY A 404 28.55 9.90 -0.44
C GLY A 404 29.76 10.50 0.29
N ASP A 405 30.43 11.39 -0.44
CA ASP A 405 31.76 11.98 -0.28
C ASP A 405 32.88 11.28 -1.07
N MET A 406 33.91 10.65 -0.49
CA MET A 406 35.16 10.39 -1.23
C MET A 406 35.70 8.96 -1.28
N VAL A 407 36.51 8.74 -2.34
CA VAL A 407 37.48 7.64 -2.46
C VAL A 407 38.85 8.23 -2.78
N TRP A 408 39.89 7.87 -2.05
CA TRP A 408 41.25 8.41 -2.23
C TRP A 408 42.34 7.34 -2.14
N ARG A 409 43.55 7.73 -2.56
CA ARG A 409 44.77 7.01 -2.23
C ARG A 409 45.24 7.50 -0.87
N ASP A 410 45.09 6.63 0.12
CA ASP A 410 45.74 6.74 1.41
C ASP A 410 47.23 6.40 1.23
N SER A 411 48.10 7.26 1.73
CA SER A 411 49.52 7.29 1.41
C SER A 411 50.44 7.00 2.60
N ASP A 412 49.94 7.01 3.84
CA ASP A 412 50.68 6.57 5.03
C ASP A 412 49.93 5.52 5.90
N GLY A 413 48.67 5.22 5.56
CA GLY A 413 47.92 4.06 6.00
C GLY A 413 47.09 4.27 7.28
N ASP A 414 46.80 5.52 7.66
CA ASP A 414 46.12 5.85 8.91
C ASP A 414 44.57 5.89 8.83
N GLY A 415 44.02 5.92 7.60
CA GLY A 415 42.58 5.92 7.34
C GLY A 415 41.89 7.29 7.38
N ALA A 416 42.63 8.39 7.50
CA ALA A 416 42.13 9.75 7.28
C ALA A 416 42.35 10.22 5.82
N TYR A 417 42.01 11.48 5.52
CA TYR A 417 42.24 12.11 4.22
C TYR A 417 42.84 13.50 4.37
N GLU A 418 44.13 13.60 4.08
CA GLU A 418 44.97 14.79 4.28
C GLU A 418 45.43 15.40 2.93
N PRO A 419 44.56 16.11 2.20
CA PRO A 419 44.93 16.72 0.91
C PRO A 419 46.07 17.76 1.04
N GLU A 420 46.29 18.34 2.22
CA GLU A 420 47.48 19.15 2.52
C GLU A 420 48.79 18.35 2.72
N ALA A 421 48.73 17.07 3.11
CA ALA A 421 49.91 16.20 3.19
C ALA A 421 50.35 15.71 1.81
N GLY A 422 49.41 15.63 0.85
CA GLY A 422 49.64 15.23 -0.54
C GLY A 422 48.76 14.09 -1.02
N GLU A 423 47.78 13.69 -0.22
CA GLU A 423 46.75 12.68 -0.53
C GLU A 423 45.95 13.07 -1.77
N LEU A 424 45.48 12.06 -2.53
CA LEU A 424 44.81 12.29 -3.82
C LEU A 424 43.54 11.45 -3.97
N GLY A 425 42.39 12.14 -4.04
CA GLY A 425 41.12 11.56 -4.46
C GLY A 425 41.20 10.86 -5.82
N LEU A 426 40.58 9.68 -5.93
CA LEU A 426 40.70 8.76 -7.07
C LEU A 426 39.46 8.80 -7.96
N ASN A 427 39.53 9.56 -9.05
CA ASN A 427 38.50 9.58 -10.11
C ASN A 427 38.45 8.27 -10.91
N GLY A 428 37.25 7.85 -11.31
CA GLY A 428 37.03 6.70 -12.19
C GLY A 428 36.77 5.37 -11.46
N VAL A 429 36.73 5.37 -10.13
CA VAL A 429 36.38 4.20 -9.30
C VAL A 429 34.87 3.97 -9.37
N LEU A 430 34.45 2.72 -9.54
CA LEU A 430 33.04 2.34 -9.59
C LEU A 430 32.52 2.08 -8.17
N VAL A 431 31.54 2.86 -7.73
CA VAL A 431 30.89 2.74 -6.42
C VAL A 431 29.45 2.28 -6.62
N GLU A 432 29.07 1.22 -5.91
CA GLU A 432 27.81 0.50 -6.02
C GLU A 432 26.98 0.69 -4.73
N LEU A 433 25.68 0.94 -4.87
CA LEU A 433 24.77 1.09 -3.74
C LEU A 433 23.82 -0.10 -3.66
N TYR A 434 23.80 -0.77 -2.50
CA TYR A 434 22.96 -1.93 -2.24
C TYR A 434 21.90 -1.64 -1.17
N ARG A 435 20.69 -2.21 -1.35
CA ARG A 435 19.62 -2.24 -0.34
C ARG A 435 19.12 -3.68 -0.22
N ASN A 436 19.08 -4.24 0.99
CA ASN A 436 18.69 -5.64 1.24
C ASN A 436 19.45 -6.67 0.36
N GLY A 437 20.74 -6.46 0.11
CA GLY A 437 21.58 -7.33 -0.73
C GLY A 437 21.31 -7.25 -2.24
N ASN A 438 20.51 -6.30 -2.71
CA ASN A 438 20.27 -6.04 -4.14
C ASN A 438 20.91 -4.71 -4.53
N LEU A 439 21.62 -4.68 -5.67
CA LEU A 439 22.11 -3.42 -6.26
C LEU A 439 20.91 -2.55 -6.62
N VAL A 440 20.88 -1.31 -6.11
CA VAL A 440 19.80 -0.34 -6.37
C VAL A 440 20.27 0.84 -7.21
N ASP A 441 21.54 1.24 -7.09
CA ASP A 441 22.15 2.27 -7.94
C ASP A 441 23.68 2.07 -8.04
N PHE A 442 24.34 2.79 -8.95
CA PHE A 442 25.81 2.87 -9.01
C PHE A 442 26.26 4.21 -9.58
N THR A 443 27.45 4.66 -9.17
CA THR A 443 28.06 5.90 -9.64
C THR A 443 29.56 5.70 -9.89
N VAL A 444 30.23 6.68 -10.48
CA VAL A 444 31.67 6.64 -10.75
C VAL A 444 32.29 7.92 -10.21
N THR A 445 33.33 7.80 -9.40
CA THR A 445 33.98 8.93 -8.73
C THR A 445 34.52 9.96 -9.73
N GLY A 446 34.40 11.24 -9.39
CA GLY A 446 34.76 12.36 -10.24
C GLY A 446 35.18 13.60 -9.44
N ASN A 447 35.28 14.74 -10.13
CA ASN A 447 35.53 16.00 -9.44
C ASN A 447 34.25 16.50 -8.74
N SER A 448 34.36 16.86 -7.47
CA SER A 448 33.29 17.45 -6.66
C SER A 448 32.66 18.65 -7.39
N PRO A 449 31.32 18.71 -7.51
CA PRO A 449 30.65 19.87 -8.10
C PRO A 449 30.69 21.10 -7.18
N TYR A 450 31.10 20.93 -5.91
CA TYR A 450 31.13 21.97 -4.88
C TYR A 450 32.52 22.60 -4.72
N THR A 451 33.57 21.76 -4.63
CA THR A 451 34.96 22.21 -4.41
C THR A 451 35.82 22.11 -5.67
N GLY A 452 35.56 21.10 -6.51
CA GLY A 452 36.36 20.76 -7.69
C GLY A 452 37.40 19.66 -7.46
N ASP A 453 37.53 19.13 -6.24
CA ASP A 453 38.53 18.11 -5.88
C ASP A 453 38.15 16.72 -6.41
N PRO A 454 39.12 15.85 -6.77
CA PRO A 454 38.84 14.52 -7.32
C PRO A 454 38.40 13.52 -6.23
N GLY A 455 37.93 12.34 -6.64
CA GLY A 455 37.53 11.25 -5.75
C GLY A 455 36.07 11.29 -5.28
N PHE A 456 35.36 12.39 -5.53
CA PHE A 456 34.01 12.63 -5.05
C PHE A 456 32.96 11.73 -5.73
N TYR A 457 32.00 11.25 -4.93
CA TYR A 457 30.79 10.58 -5.38
C TYR A 457 29.57 10.95 -4.50
N LEU A 458 28.37 10.78 -5.04
CA LEU A 458 27.11 11.05 -4.34
C LEU A 458 25.95 10.23 -4.91
N PHE A 459 25.09 9.74 -4.03
CA PHE A 459 23.74 9.25 -4.32
C PHE A 459 22.74 10.21 -3.66
N ASP A 460 22.00 11.01 -4.43
CA ASP A 460 21.27 12.20 -3.94
C ASP A 460 19.75 12.02 -3.73
N SER A 461 19.23 10.83 -4.04
CA SER A 461 17.80 10.56 -4.22
C SER A 461 17.32 9.35 -3.43
N LEU A 462 17.75 9.22 -2.17
CA LEU A 462 17.54 8.01 -1.35
C LEU A 462 16.34 8.15 -0.40
N MET A 463 15.72 7.01 -0.09
CA MET A 463 14.64 6.88 0.91
C MET A 463 15.20 6.29 2.20
N PRO A 464 14.55 6.49 3.37
CA PRO A 464 14.99 5.90 4.64
C PRO A 464 15.22 4.38 4.55
N ALA A 465 16.43 3.93 4.90
CA ALA A 465 16.82 2.52 4.86
C ALA A 465 18.17 2.26 5.51
N THR A 466 18.46 0.98 5.79
CA THR A 466 19.83 0.49 5.75
C THR A 466 20.26 0.29 4.30
N TYR A 467 21.37 0.93 3.93
CA TYR A 467 22.09 0.75 2.68
C TYR A 467 23.48 0.14 2.96
N THR A 468 24.06 -0.47 1.95
CA THR A 468 25.50 -0.81 1.93
C THR A 468 26.09 -0.15 0.69
N VAL A 469 27.00 0.81 0.89
CA VAL A 469 27.83 1.34 -0.19
C VAL A 469 29.00 0.38 -0.38
N LYS A 470 29.39 0.06 -1.62
CA LYS A 470 30.51 -0.83 -1.90
C LYS A 470 31.36 -0.31 -3.05
N VAL A 471 32.68 -0.31 -2.89
CA VAL A 471 33.60 -0.14 -4.03
C VAL A 471 33.59 -1.45 -4.83
N SER A 472 33.24 -1.36 -6.11
CA SER A 472 33.00 -2.54 -6.95
C SER A 472 34.26 -3.38 -7.14
N GLN A 473 34.09 -4.71 -7.12
CA GLN A 473 35.17 -5.69 -7.34
C GLN A 473 35.94 -5.42 -8.65
N ALA A 474 35.25 -4.91 -9.68
CA ALA A 474 35.85 -4.56 -10.97
C ALA A 474 36.93 -3.47 -10.87
N SER A 475 36.95 -2.66 -9.81
CA SER A 475 38.01 -1.67 -9.55
C SER A 475 39.36 -2.34 -9.21
N PHE A 476 39.34 -3.61 -8.78
CA PHE A 476 40.51 -4.40 -8.35
C PHE A 476 40.88 -5.52 -9.34
N GLU A 477 40.10 -5.73 -10.41
CA GLU A 477 40.39 -6.71 -11.48
C GLU A 477 41.46 -6.19 -12.46
N GLU A 478 42.01 -7.06 -13.33
CA GLU A 478 43.07 -6.70 -14.28
C GLU A 478 42.69 -5.47 -15.15
N GLU A 479 43.57 -4.45 -15.18
CA GLU A 479 43.37 -3.08 -15.71
C GLU A 479 42.53 -2.10 -14.84
N GLY A 480 42.09 -2.50 -13.64
CA GLY A 480 41.42 -1.64 -12.65
C GLY A 480 42.32 -0.59 -11.97
N LEU A 481 41.70 0.39 -11.30
CA LEU A 481 42.41 1.51 -10.64
C LEU A 481 42.97 1.17 -9.26
N LEU A 482 42.42 0.16 -8.58
CA LEU A 482 42.76 -0.29 -7.22
C LEU A 482 43.45 -1.67 -7.23
N VAL A 483 44.03 -2.08 -8.36
CA VAL A 483 44.76 -3.36 -8.48
C VAL A 483 45.96 -3.38 -7.54
N GLY A 484 46.00 -4.36 -6.63
CA GLY A 484 47.06 -4.46 -5.61
C GLY A 484 46.94 -3.41 -4.51
N MET A 485 45.73 -2.88 -4.27
CA MET A 485 45.44 -2.04 -3.12
C MET A 485 44.55 -2.78 -2.11
N GLU A 486 44.76 -2.47 -0.83
CA GLU A 486 43.94 -2.90 0.29
C GLU A 486 43.26 -1.66 0.92
N PRO A 487 42.03 -1.78 1.43
CA PRO A 487 41.34 -0.68 2.10
C PRO A 487 41.98 -0.30 3.43
N THR A 488 41.97 1.00 3.76
CA THR A 488 42.54 1.58 4.99
C THR A 488 41.57 2.48 5.74
N ALA A 489 40.61 3.09 5.04
CA ALA A 489 39.43 3.70 5.64
C ALA A 489 38.18 2.92 5.21
N ASP A 490 37.33 2.58 6.19
CA ASP A 490 36.04 1.91 5.99
C ASP A 490 35.15 2.27 7.19
N LEU A 491 33.97 2.83 6.94
CA LEU A 491 33.10 3.44 7.97
C LEU A 491 32.71 2.48 9.11
N ASP A 492 32.47 1.21 8.80
CA ASP A 492 32.11 0.20 9.81
C ASP A 492 33.30 -0.64 10.31
N GLY A 493 34.52 -0.32 9.83
CA GLY A 493 35.78 -0.96 10.24
C GLY A 493 35.92 -2.40 9.76
N GLY A 494 35.08 -2.86 8.82
CA GLY A 494 35.17 -4.19 8.22
C GLY A 494 36.42 -4.38 7.35
N PHE A 495 36.89 -3.30 6.71
CA PHE A 495 37.94 -3.31 5.68
C PHE A 495 37.60 -4.30 4.54
N ASP A 496 36.32 -4.38 4.19
CA ASP A 496 35.77 -5.32 3.20
C ASP A 496 35.48 -4.65 1.83
N ASN A 497 35.73 -3.34 1.76
CA ASN A 497 35.39 -2.41 0.69
C ASN A 497 33.90 -2.03 0.67
N ALA A 498 33.17 -2.17 1.79
CA ALA A 498 31.77 -1.78 1.85
C ALA A 498 31.31 -1.27 3.23
N ALA A 499 30.81 -0.04 3.23
CA ALA A 499 30.28 0.66 4.39
C ALA A 499 28.78 0.46 4.55
N THR A 500 28.33 0.01 5.72
CA THR A 500 26.90 -0.14 6.05
C THR A 500 26.33 1.13 6.71
N VAL A 501 25.48 1.86 5.97
CA VAL A 501 24.88 3.14 6.40
C VAL A 501 23.40 2.96 6.78
N VAL A 502 22.99 3.44 7.96
CA VAL A 502 21.57 3.52 8.36
C VAL A 502 21.08 4.95 8.12
N LEU A 503 20.40 5.16 6.99
CA LEU A 503 19.98 6.47 6.51
C LEU A 503 18.58 6.84 7.00
N GLY A 504 18.46 7.98 7.68
CA GLY A 504 17.19 8.59 8.07
C GLY A 504 16.55 9.42 6.94
N THR A 505 15.55 10.23 7.29
CA THR A 505 14.86 11.18 6.39
C THR A 505 15.57 12.54 6.31
N GLY A 506 15.75 13.11 5.12
CA GLY A 506 16.38 14.42 4.95
C GLY A 506 17.80 14.52 5.53
N VAL A 507 18.55 13.42 5.47
CA VAL A 507 19.93 13.32 5.97
C VAL A 507 20.88 13.32 4.78
N ASP A 508 21.85 14.24 4.77
CA ASP A 508 23.01 14.16 3.90
C ASP A 508 24.14 13.45 4.66
N PHE A 509 24.38 12.18 4.33
CA PHE A 509 25.44 11.37 4.95
C PHE A 509 26.71 11.43 4.07
N LEU A 510 27.63 12.32 4.42
CA LEU A 510 28.83 12.64 3.66
C LEU A 510 30.11 12.18 4.39
N ASP A 511 30.01 11.01 5.03
CA ASP A 511 31.10 10.35 5.76
C ASP A 511 31.25 8.87 5.27
N ALA A 512 30.79 8.56 4.05
CA ALA A 512 30.77 7.19 3.50
C ALA A 512 32.06 6.89 2.73
N ASP A 513 33.17 7.03 3.43
CA ASP A 513 34.50 7.24 2.87
C ASP A 513 35.33 5.96 2.70
N PHE A 514 36.15 5.90 1.65
CA PHE A 514 37.02 4.75 1.35
C PHE A 514 38.47 5.16 0.97
N GLY A 515 39.41 4.89 1.87
CA GLY A 515 40.85 5.08 1.69
C GLY A 515 41.53 3.80 1.21
N TYR A 516 42.54 3.93 0.34
CA TYR A 516 43.26 2.81 -0.29
C TYR A 516 44.78 2.99 -0.35
N GLN A 517 45.53 2.06 0.25
CA GLN A 517 46.98 1.95 0.11
C GLN A 517 47.37 0.74 -0.76
N THR A 518 48.58 0.73 -1.33
CA THR A 518 49.15 -0.47 -1.98
C THR A 518 49.51 -1.54 -0.94
N SER A 519 49.28 -2.82 -1.27
CA SER A 519 49.23 -3.97 -0.33
C SER A 519 50.51 -4.27 0.46
N CYS A 520 50.80 -3.47 1.47
CA CYS A 520 52.00 -3.56 2.30
C CYS A 520 51.81 -4.46 3.54
N GLY A 521 52.77 -5.35 3.81
CA GLY A 521 52.74 -6.34 4.89
C GLY A 521 52.57 -7.79 4.43
N ASN A 522 52.72 -8.07 3.13
CA ASN A 522 52.55 -9.38 2.53
C ASN A 522 53.82 -10.27 2.60
N GLY A 523 54.99 -9.68 2.88
CA GLY A 523 56.29 -10.34 3.05
C GLY A 523 57.17 -10.40 1.80
N GLU A 524 56.70 -9.96 0.63
CA GLU A 524 57.49 -9.84 -0.61
C GLU A 524 57.40 -8.43 -1.19
N CYS A 525 58.53 -7.71 -1.30
CA CYS A 525 58.62 -6.39 -1.93
C CYS A 525 58.33 -6.46 -3.45
N GLN A 526 57.17 -5.97 -3.89
CA GLN A 526 56.67 -6.14 -5.26
C GLN A 526 56.94 -4.95 -6.20
N ALA A 527 56.54 -5.10 -7.47
CA ALA A 527 56.82 -4.15 -8.55
C ALA A 527 55.90 -2.91 -8.52
N GLY A 528 56.07 -2.06 -7.51
CA GLY A 528 55.31 -0.84 -7.25
C GLY A 528 55.60 -0.24 -5.87
N GLU A 529 56.11 -1.07 -4.97
CA GLU A 529 56.56 -0.72 -3.63
C GLU A 529 58.01 -0.20 -3.64
N ASP A 530 58.33 0.73 -2.74
CA ASP A 530 59.69 1.11 -2.40
C ASP A 530 59.84 1.38 -0.88
N HIS A 531 61.03 1.77 -0.43
CA HIS A 531 61.33 1.98 0.99
C HIS A 531 60.59 3.17 1.64
N LEU A 532 59.86 3.99 0.86
CA LEU A 532 58.97 5.03 1.36
C LEU A 532 57.49 4.60 1.26
N SER A 533 57.08 3.90 0.19
CA SER A 533 55.69 3.46 0.01
C SER A 533 55.33 2.11 0.64
N CYS A 534 56.31 1.28 1.00
CA CYS A 534 56.09 0.08 1.81
C CYS A 534 57.36 -0.34 2.58
N ALA A 535 57.61 0.34 3.71
CA ALA A 535 58.74 0.02 4.59
C ALA A 535 58.61 -1.35 5.31
N ILE A 536 57.43 -1.99 5.31
CA ILE A 536 57.19 -3.29 5.97
C ILE A 536 57.77 -4.44 5.14
N ASP A 537 57.53 -4.49 3.83
CA ASP A 537 57.98 -5.60 2.96
C ASP A 537 59.29 -5.31 2.23
N CYS A 538 59.50 -4.07 1.77
CA CYS A 538 60.79 -3.65 1.21
C CYS A 538 61.85 -3.37 2.30
N GLY A 539 61.42 -3.29 3.56
CA GLY A 539 62.26 -2.94 4.70
C GLY A 539 62.64 -1.46 4.74
N PRO A 540 63.20 -0.97 5.86
CA PRO A 540 63.74 0.38 5.93
C PRO A 540 64.90 0.58 4.95
N PRO A 541 65.18 1.82 4.51
CA PRO A 541 66.36 2.10 3.69
C PRO A 541 67.65 1.67 4.42
N PRO A 542 68.67 1.18 3.72
CA PRO A 542 69.86 0.61 4.34
C PRO A 542 70.69 1.67 5.08
N ALA A 543 70.78 1.51 6.41
CA ALA A 543 71.50 2.39 7.35
C ALA A 543 72.94 2.75 6.90
N VAL A 544 73.38 3.97 7.22
CA VAL A 544 74.61 4.59 6.69
C VAL A 544 75.44 5.23 7.81
N CYS A 545 75.76 4.44 8.83
CA CYS A 545 76.62 4.84 9.95
C CYS A 545 77.87 5.63 9.50
N GLY A 546 78.08 6.79 10.12
CA GLY A 546 79.15 7.75 9.83
C GLY A 546 78.70 8.98 9.03
N ASN A 547 77.41 9.34 9.07
CA ASN A 547 76.83 10.53 8.43
C ASN A 547 76.63 11.72 9.40
N GLU A 548 76.88 11.54 10.70
CA GLU A 548 76.63 12.49 11.80
C GLU A 548 75.14 12.81 12.06
N SER A 549 74.20 11.99 11.59
CA SER A 549 72.74 12.19 11.70
C SER A 549 71.99 10.88 11.99
N CYS A 550 71.42 10.75 13.19
CA CYS A 550 70.60 9.59 13.58
C CYS A 550 69.24 9.61 12.86
N GLU A 551 69.03 8.69 11.92
CA GLU A 551 67.85 8.60 11.03
C GLU A 551 66.93 7.42 11.41
N LEU A 552 65.69 7.41 10.89
CA LEU A 552 64.70 6.36 11.19
C LEU A 552 65.17 4.98 10.68
N GLY A 553 65.53 4.10 11.61
CA GLY A 553 66.11 2.79 11.34
C GLY A 553 67.46 2.57 12.03
N GLU A 554 68.07 3.63 12.58
CA GLU A 554 69.30 3.56 13.37
C GLU A 554 69.01 3.72 14.87
N ASP A 555 69.68 2.95 15.72
CA ASP A 555 69.54 3.02 17.18
C ASP A 555 70.90 2.94 17.90
N CYS A 556 70.92 3.25 19.20
CA CYS A 556 72.15 3.31 20.01
C CYS A 556 72.85 1.95 20.24
N SER A 557 72.24 0.83 19.84
CA SER A 557 72.79 -0.53 19.87
C SER A 557 73.23 -1.04 18.49
N SER A 558 72.60 -0.56 17.41
CA SER A 558 72.94 -0.89 16.02
C SER A 558 73.96 0.09 15.40
N CYS A 559 73.85 1.39 15.67
CA CYS A 559 74.65 2.47 15.08
C CYS A 559 75.07 3.54 16.12
N SER A 560 75.80 3.13 17.16
CA SER A 560 76.23 3.99 18.28
C SER A 560 77.21 5.13 17.93
N ALA A 561 77.61 5.26 16.66
CA ALA A 561 78.46 6.35 16.18
C ALA A 561 77.65 7.64 15.94
N ASP A 562 76.42 7.51 15.42
CA ASP A 562 75.58 8.62 14.96
C ASP A 562 74.39 8.82 15.91
N CYS A 563 73.81 7.74 16.45
CA CYS A 563 72.75 7.76 17.47
C CYS A 563 73.25 7.80 18.92
N GLY A 564 74.57 7.80 19.14
CA GLY A 564 75.19 7.94 20.46
C GLY A 564 75.02 6.72 21.39
N SER A 565 75.21 6.95 22.70
CA SER A 565 75.20 5.90 23.73
C SER A 565 73.82 5.77 24.40
N CYS A 566 73.35 4.53 24.58
CA CYS A 566 72.07 4.26 25.22
C CYS A 566 71.99 4.78 26.68
N PRO A 567 70.83 5.30 27.13
CA PRO A 567 70.60 5.70 28.52
C PRO A 567 70.53 4.50 29.49
N PRO A 568 70.66 4.73 30.82
CA PRO A 568 70.62 3.66 31.84
C PRO A 568 69.27 2.92 31.92
N VAL A 569 69.29 1.70 32.45
CA VAL A 569 68.17 0.74 32.44
C VAL A 569 67.71 0.43 33.86
N CYS A 570 66.44 0.72 34.13
CA CYS A 570 65.78 0.51 35.42
C CYS A 570 65.34 -0.95 35.65
N GLY A 571 65.28 -1.35 36.91
CA GLY A 571 64.94 -2.70 37.38
C GLY A 571 66.16 -3.55 37.78
N ASN A 572 67.32 -2.94 38.02
CA ASN A 572 68.58 -3.64 38.37
C ASN A 572 68.77 -3.85 39.89
N GLY A 573 68.00 -3.15 40.72
CA GLY A 573 68.03 -3.22 42.18
C GLY A 573 69.05 -2.30 42.88
N SER A 574 69.64 -1.32 42.18
CA SER A 574 70.64 -0.40 42.75
C SER A 574 70.64 0.96 42.05
N CYS A 575 70.19 2.00 42.76
CA CYS A 575 70.20 3.39 42.28
C CYS A 575 71.64 3.92 42.03
N GLU A 576 72.02 4.08 40.76
CA GLU A 576 73.35 4.54 40.34
C GLU A 576 73.41 6.06 40.04
N SER A 577 74.62 6.59 39.81
CA SER A 577 74.86 8.03 39.65
C SER A 577 74.40 8.58 38.29
N GLY A 578 73.10 8.80 38.18
CA GLY A 578 72.39 9.30 36.99
C GLY A 578 70.88 9.04 37.08
N GLU A 579 70.49 8.08 37.90
CA GLU A 579 69.11 7.69 38.18
C GLU A 579 68.52 8.53 39.33
N ASN A 580 67.19 8.67 39.36
CA ASN A 580 66.48 9.29 40.47
C ASN A 580 65.04 8.75 40.58
N CYS A 581 64.34 9.10 41.66
CA CYS A 581 63.00 8.58 41.96
C CYS A 581 61.90 8.91 40.94
N ALA A 582 62.12 9.85 40.01
CA ALA A 582 61.19 10.21 38.93
C ALA A 582 61.54 9.57 37.58
N THR A 583 62.78 9.11 37.38
CA THR A 583 63.21 8.42 36.15
C THR A 583 63.40 6.91 36.33
N CYS A 584 63.59 6.42 37.55
CA CYS A 584 64.00 5.05 37.85
C CYS A 584 63.47 4.60 39.23
N ALA A 585 62.14 4.69 39.39
CA ALA A 585 61.47 4.54 40.68
C ALA A 585 61.65 3.17 41.36
N ASP A 586 61.79 2.08 40.58
CA ASP A 586 61.98 0.73 41.11
C ASP A 586 63.34 0.54 41.82
N ASP A 587 64.39 1.23 41.35
CA ASP A 587 65.76 1.09 41.87
C ASP A 587 66.12 2.19 42.88
N CYS A 588 65.59 3.40 42.69
CA CYS A 588 65.81 4.56 43.57
C CYS A 588 64.74 4.78 44.64
N GLY A 589 63.61 4.06 44.58
CA GLY A 589 62.47 4.24 45.47
C GLY A 589 61.62 5.48 45.13
N SER A 590 60.42 5.56 45.72
CA SER A 590 59.44 6.63 45.42
C SER A 590 59.86 8.01 45.96
N CYS A 591 59.57 9.07 45.19
CA CYS A 591 59.77 10.45 45.64
C CYS A 591 58.84 10.83 46.82
N PRO A 592 59.24 11.76 47.70
CA PRO A 592 58.36 12.31 48.74
C PRO A 592 57.32 13.29 48.15
N VAL A 593 56.11 13.25 48.71
CA VAL A 593 54.91 14.02 48.27
C VAL A 593 55.09 15.54 48.38
N VAL A 594 54.66 16.31 47.37
CA VAL A 594 54.79 17.79 47.32
C VAL A 594 53.59 18.43 46.61
N CYS A 595 52.51 18.71 47.36
CA CYS A 595 51.36 19.46 46.84
C CYS A 595 51.74 20.86 46.33
N GLY A 596 51.06 21.34 45.28
CA GLY A 596 51.12 22.72 44.76
C GLY A 596 51.70 22.86 43.35
N ASN A 597 51.77 21.79 42.56
CA ASN A 597 52.23 21.82 41.16
C ASN A 597 51.09 21.95 40.13
N GLY A 598 49.83 21.71 40.52
CA GLY A 598 48.66 21.77 39.65
C GLY A 598 48.31 20.48 38.89
N SER A 599 48.87 19.33 39.27
CA SER A 599 48.60 18.02 38.64
C SER A 599 48.53 16.89 39.68
N CYS A 600 47.47 16.09 39.66
CA CYS A 600 47.29 14.98 40.60
C CYS A 600 48.12 13.74 40.19
N GLU A 601 49.19 13.44 40.92
CA GLU A 601 50.15 12.38 40.61
C GLU A 601 49.97 11.11 41.48
N ALA A 602 50.56 9.99 41.03
CA ALA A 602 50.37 8.67 41.62
C ALA A 602 50.99 8.56 43.03
N GLY A 603 50.17 8.80 44.05
CA GLY A 603 50.56 8.85 45.47
C GLY A 603 49.89 10.00 46.23
N GLU A 604 49.33 10.97 45.50
CA GLU A 604 48.54 12.06 46.06
C GLU A 604 47.05 11.67 46.20
N SER A 605 46.29 12.47 46.95
CA SER A 605 44.85 12.27 47.12
C SER A 605 44.15 13.60 47.44
N CYS A 606 42.86 13.69 47.13
CA CYS A 606 42.02 14.82 47.53
C CYS A 606 41.97 15.09 49.05
N SER A 607 42.41 14.12 49.88
CA SER A 607 42.49 14.24 51.34
C SER A 607 43.84 14.75 51.87
N SER A 608 44.89 14.72 51.02
CA SER A 608 46.27 15.06 51.38
C SER A 608 46.85 16.23 50.58
N CYS A 609 46.49 16.35 49.30
CA CYS A 609 46.87 17.44 48.38
C CYS A 609 45.62 17.93 47.60
N SER A 610 44.65 18.51 48.31
CA SER A 610 43.38 18.98 47.72
C SER A 610 43.52 20.19 46.77
N ALA A 611 44.71 20.78 46.65
CA ALA A 611 44.99 21.85 45.71
C ALA A 611 45.23 21.33 44.28
N ASP A 612 45.71 20.10 44.16
CA ASP A 612 46.21 19.49 42.91
C ASP A 612 45.30 18.32 42.47
N CYS A 613 44.82 17.54 43.44
CA CYS A 613 43.84 16.45 43.25
C CYS A 613 42.37 16.89 43.43
N GLY A 614 42.11 18.18 43.62
CA GLY A 614 40.77 18.73 43.81
C GLY A 614 40.07 18.27 45.11
N SER A 615 38.77 18.56 45.19
CA SER A 615 37.91 18.17 46.32
C SER A 615 37.52 16.70 46.23
N CYS A 616 37.43 16.02 47.38
CA CYS A 616 36.90 14.65 47.42
C CYS A 616 35.41 14.62 47.04
N PRO A 617 34.92 13.53 46.42
CA PRO A 617 33.50 13.35 46.13
C PRO A 617 32.65 13.25 47.42
N PRO A 618 31.34 13.55 47.35
CA PRO A 618 30.45 13.61 48.51
C PRO A 618 30.19 12.27 49.21
N VAL A 619 29.61 12.33 50.41
CA VAL A 619 29.42 11.17 51.30
C VAL A 619 28.02 11.18 51.93
N CYS A 620 27.17 10.30 51.40
CA CYS A 620 25.76 10.20 51.76
C CYS A 620 25.51 9.63 53.17
N GLY A 621 24.51 10.18 53.86
CA GLY A 621 24.09 9.87 55.22
C GLY A 621 24.41 10.96 56.25
N ASN A 622 24.70 12.19 55.81
CA ASN A 622 25.06 13.32 56.68
C ASN A 622 23.84 14.16 57.13
N GLY A 623 22.73 14.09 56.40
CA GLY A 623 21.48 14.80 56.66
C GLY A 623 21.34 16.20 56.02
N SER A 624 22.18 16.57 55.07
CA SER A 624 22.11 17.83 54.30
C SER A 624 22.62 17.64 52.87
N CYS A 625 21.82 18.05 51.88
CA CYS A 625 22.15 17.96 50.46
C CYS A 625 23.14 19.06 50.04
N GLU A 626 24.36 18.68 49.62
CA GLU A 626 25.45 19.60 49.25
C GLU A 626 25.68 19.69 47.72
N ALA A 627 26.47 20.68 47.29
CA ALA A 627 26.67 20.99 45.87
C ALA A 627 27.56 19.95 45.18
N GLY A 628 26.93 18.94 44.57
CA GLY A 628 27.57 17.77 43.99
C GLY A 628 26.83 16.46 44.32
N GLU A 629 25.87 16.52 45.23
CA GLU A 629 24.94 15.44 45.55
C GLU A 629 23.63 15.63 44.75
N ASP A 630 23.02 14.52 44.32
CA ASP A 630 21.68 14.51 43.74
C ASP A 630 20.82 13.37 44.32
N CYS A 631 19.57 13.29 43.88
CA CYS A 631 18.62 12.28 44.36
C CYS A 631 18.86 10.85 43.81
N ASN A 632 19.72 10.67 42.80
CA ASN A 632 20.11 9.35 42.28
C ASN A 632 21.33 8.79 43.02
N GLY A 633 22.34 9.63 43.27
CA GLY A 633 23.53 9.25 44.02
C GLY A 633 23.35 9.28 45.55
N CYS A 634 22.48 10.16 46.06
CA CYS A 634 22.48 10.57 47.47
C CYS A 634 21.09 10.81 48.08
N ALA A 635 20.10 9.98 47.68
CA ALA A 635 18.69 10.07 48.07
C ALA A 635 18.41 10.19 49.58
N ALA A 636 19.33 9.73 50.44
CA ALA A 636 19.19 9.82 51.90
C ALA A 636 19.24 11.27 52.44
N ASP A 637 20.00 12.15 51.78
CA ASP A 637 20.25 13.52 52.23
C ASP A 637 19.57 14.56 51.30
N CYS A 638 19.49 14.26 50.00
CA CYS A 638 18.79 15.09 49.00
C CYS A 638 17.30 14.77 48.84
N GLY A 639 16.82 13.65 49.40
CA GLY A 639 15.46 13.14 49.20
C GLY A 639 15.29 12.38 47.87
N ALA A 640 14.10 11.81 47.67
CA ALA A 640 13.76 11.08 46.46
C ALA A 640 13.58 12.03 45.26
N CYS A 641 13.89 11.54 44.05
CA CYS A 641 13.65 12.30 42.82
C CYS A 641 12.15 12.54 42.56
N PRO A 642 11.78 13.58 41.80
CA PRO A 642 10.48 13.64 41.14
C PRO A 642 10.32 12.46 40.18
N ALA A 643 9.09 11.97 40.00
CA ALA A 643 8.76 10.86 39.09
C ALA A 643 9.22 11.10 37.65
N VAL A 644 9.67 10.03 36.96
CA VAL A 644 10.20 10.08 35.59
C VAL A 644 9.66 8.89 34.79
N CYS A 645 8.69 9.16 33.92
CA CYS A 645 7.98 8.12 33.19
C CYS A 645 8.77 7.61 31.97
N GLY A 646 8.70 6.30 31.72
CA GLY A 646 9.41 5.59 30.64
C GLY A 646 10.59 4.73 31.10
N ASN A 647 10.51 4.10 32.27
CA ASN A 647 11.52 3.20 32.84
C ASN A 647 11.03 1.74 33.06
N ASP A 648 9.77 1.42 32.74
CA ASP A 648 9.11 0.12 32.97
C ASP A 648 9.09 -0.36 34.45
N GLN A 649 9.17 0.56 35.42
CA GLN A 649 9.14 0.30 36.87
C GLN A 649 8.19 1.26 37.60
N CYS A 650 7.00 0.80 37.99
CA CYS A 650 6.06 1.61 38.78
C CYS A 650 6.59 1.91 40.20
N GLU A 651 7.02 3.15 40.46
CA GLU A 651 7.61 3.54 41.74
C GLU A 651 6.59 4.08 42.78
N ALA A 652 7.02 4.23 44.03
CA ALA A 652 6.14 4.56 45.17
C ALA A 652 5.55 5.98 45.14
N THR A 653 6.01 6.85 44.23
CA THR A 653 5.50 8.20 43.95
C THR A 653 4.67 8.30 42.67
N GLU A 654 4.46 7.16 42.00
CA GLU A 654 3.82 7.08 40.68
C GLU A 654 2.45 6.39 40.77
N SER A 655 1.67 6.57 39.71
CA SER A 655 0.33 6.03 39.59
C SER A 655 -0.11 6.03 38.14
N CYS A 656 -1.10 5.20 37.83
CA CYS A 656 -1.76 5.14 36.53
C CYS A 656 -2.38 6.45 36.01
N SER A 657 -2.38 7.54 36.80
CA SER A 657 -2.93 8.86 36.44
C SER A 657 -1.91 10.00 36.38
N ASN A 658 -0.65 9.78 36.77
CA ASN A 658 0.48 10.69 36.49
C ASN A 658 1.62 10.03 35.70
N CYS A 659 1.69 8.70 35.67
CA CYS A 659 2.74 7.93 35.01
C CYS A 659 2.17 6.61 34.43
N PRO A 660 1.31 6.67 33.38
CA PRO A 660 0.57 5.51 32.90
C PRO A 660 1.42 4.48 32.15
N SER A 661 2.61 4.88 31.67
CA SER A 661 3.56 4.01 30.97
C SER A 661 4.05 2.89 31.89
N ASP A 662 4.55 3.26 33.06
CA ASP A 662 5.29 2.36 33.97
C ASP A 662 4.38 1.71 35.02
N CYS A 663 3.32 2.43 35.43
CA CYS A 663 2.28 1.92 36.33
C CYS A 663 1.06 1.31 35.63
N GLY A 664 1.01 1.33 34.30
CA GLY A 664 -0.14 0.86 33.51
C GLY A 664 -1.39 1.72 33.64
N LEU A 665 -2.45 1.31 32.94
CA LEU A 665 -3.74 2.02 32.91
C LEU A 665 -4.54 1.84 34.22
N CYS A 666 -5.31 2.86 34.60
CA CYS A 666 -6.18 2.78 35.78
C CYS A 666 -7.34 1.79 35.56
N PRO A 667 -7.80 1.09 36.60
CA PRO A 667 -8.92 0.15 36.49
C PRO A 667 -10.25 0.88 36.15
N ALA A 668 -10.98 0.33 35.17
CA ALA A 668 -12.20 0.89 34.56
C ALA A 668 -13.34 1.24 35.54
N VAL A 669 -14.18 2.22 35.17
CA VAL A 669 -15.20 2.84 36.04
C VAL A 669 -16.55 2.93 35.32
N CYS A 670 -17.12 1.77 35.01
CA CYS A 670 -18.33 1.64 34.20
C CYS A 670 -19.55 2.45 34.68
N GLY A 671 -20.23 3.08 33.73
CA GLY A 671 -21.49 3.79 33.91
C GLY A 671 -21.46 5.30 33.63
N ASN A 672 -20.38 5.82 33.05
CA ASN A 672 -20.23 7.23 32.63
C ASN A 672 -20.99 7.56 31.32
N GLY A 673 -21.29 6.56 30.47
CA GLY A 673 -21.88 6.72 29.15
C GLY A 673 -20.90 6.97 27.99
N ALA A 674 -19.59 6.75 28.19
CA ALA A 674 -18.56 6.92 27.17
C ALA A 674 -17.50 5.82 27.26
N CYS A 675 -17.27 5.10 26.16
CA CYS A 675 -16.24 4.06 26.08
C CYS A 675 -14.85 4.71 25.95
N GLU A 676 -14.09 4.73 27.03
CA GLU A 676 -12.79 5.41 27.13
C GLU A 676 -11.61 4.40 27.05
N LEU A 677 -10.38 4.89 26.78
CA LEU A 677 -9.19 4.05 26.63
C LEU A 677 -8.87 3.28 27.93
N GLY A 678 -9.09 1.96 27.89
CA GLY A 678 -8.99 1.05 29.04
C GLY A 678 -10.29 0.29 29.31
N GLU A 679 -11.42 0.75 28.79
CA GLU A 679 -12.70 0.04 28.82
C GLU A 679 -12.88 -0.84 27.57
N SER A 680 -13.63 -1.94 27.70
CA SER A 680 -13.91 -2.85 26.58
C SER A 680 -15.32 -3.41 26.65
N CYS A 681 -15.81 -3.96 25.53
CA CYS A 681 -17.11 -4.64 25.49
C CYS A 681 -17.20 -5.89 26.40
N SER A 682 -16.07 -6.39 26.93
CA SER A 682 -16.03 -7.56 27.84
C SER A 682 -15.84 -7.18 29.32
N THR A 683 -15.24 -6.02 29.61
CA THR A 683 -15.13 -5.48 30.99
C THR A 683 -16.27 -4.51 31.33
N CYS A 684 -16.76 -3.78 30.32
CA CYS A 684 -17.62 -2.60 30.48
C CYS A 684 -18.72 -2.51 29.40
N SER A 685 -19.44 -3.61 29.21
CA SER A 685 -20.44 -3.79 28.14
C SER A 685 -21.65 -2.84 28.15
N LYS A 686 -21.77 -2.00 29.18
CA LYS A 686 -22.85 -1.01 29.33
C LYS A 686 -22.51 0.32 28.63
N ASP A 687 -21.23 0.65 28.54
CA ASP A 687 -20.71 1.91 28.02
C ASP A 687 -19.96 1.66 26.68
N CYS A 688 -19.30 0.50 26.55
CA CYS A 688 -18.65 0.02 25.32
C CYS A 688 -19.48 -0.95 24.45
N GLY A 689 -20.73 -1.26 24.83
CA GLY A 689 -21.62 -2.15 24.08
C GLY A 689 -21.21 -3.64 24.07
N THR A 690 -21.76 -4.42 23.13
CA THR A 690 -21.60 -5.88 23.06
C THR A 690 -20.53 -6.33 22.07
N CYS A 691 -19.68 -7.27 22.46
CA CYS A 691 -18.60 -7.79 21.61
C CYS A 691 -19.07 -8.56 20.35
N ALA A 692 -18.21 -8.56 19.35
CA ALA A 692 -18.25 -9.44 18.17
C ALA A 692 -18.09 -10.94 18.54
N PRO A 693 -18.47 -11.90 17.66
CA PRO A 693 -18.54 -13.33 18.00
C PRO A 693 -17.19 -13.97 18.36
N VAL A 694 -17.26 -15.05 19.16
CA VAL A 694 -16.11 -15.73 19.78
C VAL A 694 -16.21 -17.24 19.58
N CYS A 695 -15.11 -17.85 19.15
CA CYS A 695 -14.99 -19.30 18.96
C CYS A 695 -14.96 -20.10 20.27
N GLY A 696 -15.56 -21.29 20.25
CA GLY A 696 -15.71 -22.20 21.38
C GLY A 696 -17.13 -22.29 21.94
N ASN A 697 -18.14 -21.80 21.20
CA ASN A 697 -19.54 -21.79 21.62
C ASN A 697 -20.36 -23.01 21.10
N GLY A 698 -19.80 -23.77 20.14
CA GLY A 698 -20.40 -24.98 19.56
C GLY A 698 -21.45 -24.75 18.47
N VAL A 699 -21.64 -23.52 17.98
CA VAL A 699 -22.62 -23.16 16.94
C VAL A 699 -21.98 -22.23 15.90
N CYS A 700 -21.67 -22.76 14.72
CA CYS A 700 -21.11 -22.00 13.60
C CYS A 700 -22.07 -20.91 13.07
N ASN A 701 -21.71 -19.64 13.24
CA ASN A 701 -22.51 -18.46 12.88
C ASN A 701 -22.12 -17.84 11.53
N SER A 702 -22.93 -16.92 11.01
CA SER A 702 -22.63 -16.16 9.79
C SER A 702 -21.48 -15.17 10.00
N GLY A 703 -20.26 -15.63 9.76
CA GLY A 703 -19.00 -14.91 10.01
C GLY A 703 -17.85 -15.85 10.44
N GLU A 704 -18.19 -17.08 10.85
CA GLU A 704 -17.25 -18.13 11.25
C GLU A 704 -17.11 -19.17 10.12
N ASP A 705 -15.92 -19.75 9.93
CA ASP A 705 -15.72 -20.87 9.01
C ASP A 705 -14.72 -21.92 9.55
N CYS A 706 -14.50 -23.01 8.79
CA CYS A 706 -13.64 -24.12 9.22
C CYS A 706 -12.13 -23.77 9.30
N SER A 707 -11.72 -22.59 8.83
CA SER A 707 -10.35 -22.07 8.89
C SER A 707 -10.18 -20.98 9.96
N SER A 708 -11.19 -20.14 10.21
CA SER A 708 -11.18 -19.15 11.29
C SER A 708 -11.66 -19.70 12.65
N CYS A 709 -12.54 -20.69 12.65
CA CYS A 709 -13.29 -21.13 13.84
C CYS A 709 -13.54 -22.65 13.87
N SER A 710 -12.47 -23.44 13.65
CA SER A 710 -12.53 -24.90 13.46
C SER A 710 -13.15 -25.70 14.63
N SER A 711 -13.21 -25.13 15.83
CA SER A 711 -13.88 -25.74 17.00
C SER A 711 -15.41 -25.78 16.87
N ASP A 712 -16.01 -24.77 16.24
CA ASP A 712 -17.47 -24.60 16.16
C ASP A 712 -18.02 -24.94 14.76
N CYS A 713 -17.24 -24.64 13.71
CA CYS A 713 -17.56 -24.97 12.32
C CYS A 713 -17.00 -26.32 11.85
N GLY A 714 -16.20 -26.99 12.67
CA GLY A 714 -15.54 -28.27 12.35
C GLY A 714 -14.31 -28.13 11.43
N ALA A 715 -13.62 -29.24 11.20
CA ALA A 715 -12.42 -29.27 10.36
C ALA A 715 -12.77 -29.27 8.85
N CYS A 716 -12.04 -28.50 8.06
CA CYS A 716 -12.21 -28.45 6.60
C CYS A 716 -11.97 -29.83 5.95
N PRO A 717 -12.75 -30.22 4.92
CA PRO A 717 -12.63 -31.54 4.29
C PRO A 717 -11.32 -31.69 3.51
N ALA A 718 -10.57 -32.76 3.79
CA ALA A 718 -9.29 -33.03 3.13
C ALA A 718 -9.45 -33.30 1.63
N ALA A 719 -8.92 -32.40 0.80
CA ALA A 719 -8.87 -32.55 -0.65
C ALA A 719 -7.74 -33.49 -1.10
N PRO A 720 -7.85 -34.18 -2.26
CA PRO A 720 -6.80 -35.05 -2.78
C PRO A 720 -5.57 -34.25 -3.23
N GLN A 721 -4.39 -34.70 -2.83
CA GLN A 721 -3.11 -33.99 -2.98
C GLN A 721 -2.67 -33.80 -4.45
N GLY A 722 -2.04 -32.65 -4.71
CA GLY A 722 -1.38 -32.29 -5.96
C GLY A 722 -1.85 -30.95 -6.52
N THR A 723 -0.96 -30.21 -7.20
CA THR A 723 -1.27 -28.89 -7.77
C THR A 723 -2.05 -28.99 -9.09
N CYS A 724 -2.84 -27.95 -9.34
CA CYS A 724 -3.64 -27.72 -10.53
C CYS A 724 -3.39 -26.31 -11.09
N ASN A 725 -3.32 -26.18 -12.42
CA ASN A 725 -3.10 -24.89 -13.08
C ASN A 725 -4.38 -24.05 -13.22
N HIS A 726 -4.24 -22.79 -13.65
CA HIS A 726 -5.36 -21.86 -13.75
C HIS A 726 -6.50 -22.37 -14.64
N ASP A 727 -6.19 -23.10 -15.72
CA ASP A 727 -7.17 -23.68 -16.64
C ASP A 727 -7.96 -24.84 -16.03
N TYR A 728 -7.40 -25.60 -15.07
CA TYR A 728 -8.19 -26.54 -14.27
C TYR A 728 -9.19 -25.79 -13.39
N TRP A 729 -8.72 -24.83 -12.58
CA TRP A 729 -9.54 -24.10 -11.60
C TRP A 729 -10.70 -23.34 -12.24
N LYS A 730 -10.44 -22.70 -13.39
CA LYS A 730 -11.40 -22.02 -14.28
C LYS A 730 -12.59 -22.87 -14.73
N ASN A 731 -12.40 -24.20 -14.80
CA ASN A 731 -13.40 -25.16 -15.24
C ASN A 731 -14.00 -26.00 -14.10
N HIS A 732 -13.46 -25.91 -12.87
CA HIS A 732 -13.91 -26.66 -11.69
C HIS A 732 -14.26 -25.73 -10.49
N PRO A 733 -15.15 -24.74 -10.66
CA PRO A 733 -15.48 -23.78 -9.58
C PRO A 733 -16.15 -24.44 -8.36
N SER A 734 -16.81 -25.58 -8.54
CA SER A 734 -17.37 -26.38 -7.44
C SER A 734 -16.30 -27.15 -6.62
N SER A 735 -15.03 -27.06 -6.99
CA SER A 735 -13.89 -27.64 -6.26
C SER A 735 -13.06 -26.60 -5.53
N TRP A 736 -13.43 -25.32 -5.57
CA TRP A 736 -12.69 -24.26 -4.88
C TRP A 736 -12.94 -24.36 -3.37
N PRO A 737 -11.90 -24.29 -2.52
CA PRO A 737 -12.03 -24.48 -1.07
C PRO A 737 -12.64 -23.28 -0.32
N VAL A 738 -13.15 -22.26 -1.02
CA VAL A 738 -13.66 -20.99 -0.44
C VAL A 738 -14.70 -20.31 -1.33
N CYS A 739 -15.52 -19.44 -0.74
CA CYS A 739 -16.54 -18.65 -1.45
C CYS A 739 -16.03 -17.32 -2.05
N GLN A 740 -14.86 -16.83 -1.61
CA GLN A 740 -14.23 -15.56 -2.02
C GLN A 740 -12.69 -15.71 -1.98
N ARG A 741 -11.94 -14.86 -2.68
CA ARG A 741 -10.48 -14.72 -2.50
C ARG A 741 -10.03 -13.27 -2.65
N VAL A 742 -9.02 -12.92 -1.86
CA VAL A 742 -8.25 -11.67 -1.97
C VAL A 742 -7.13 -11.83 -2.99
N LEU A 743 -6.95 -10.84 -3.87
CA LEU A 743 -5.78 -10.64 -4.73
C LEU A 743 -5.42 -9.16 -4.70
N GLY A 744 -4.16 -8.80 -4.40
CA GLY A 744 -3.76 -7.38 -4.34
C GLY A 744 -4.55 -6.57 -3.29
N GLN A 745 -4.81 -7.17 -2.12
CA GLN A 745 -5.70 -6.69 -1.05
C GLN A 745 -7.20 -6.51 -1.42
N VAL A 746 -7.59 -6.52 -2.70
CA VAL A 746 -9.00 -6.49 -3.12
C VAL A 746 -9.65 -7.87 -2.95
N SER A 747 -10.81 -7.93 -2.29
CA SER A 747 -11.61 -9.16 -2.17
C SER A 747 -12.56 -9.35 -3.36
N TYR A 748 -12.50 -10.51 -4.01
CA TYR A 748 -13.32 -10.85 -5.16
C TYR A 748 -14.21 -12.07 -4.90
N THR A 749 -15.43 -12.02 -5.42
CA THR A 749 -16.34 -13.18 -5.49
C THR A 749 -15.83 -14.23 -6.49
N ILE A 750 -16.23 -15.50 -6.30
CA ILE A 750 -16.00 -16.58 -7.29
C ILE A 750 -16.35 -16.14 -8.71
N GLN A 751 -17.45 -15.42 -8.93
CA GLN A 751 -17.91 -15.05 -10.27
C GLN A 751 -17.00 -14.01 -10.95
N GLN A 752 -16.45 -13.05 -10.19
CA GLN A 752 -15.43 -12.12 -10.69
C GLN A 752 -14.13 -12.86 -11.03
N LEU A 753 -13.69 -13.77 -10.14
CA LEU A 753 -12.47 -14.56 -10.32
C LEU A 753 -12.56 -15.53 -11.51
N ILE A 754 -13.70 -16.17 -11.73
CA ILE A 754 -13.98 -16.97 -12.94
C ILE A 754 -13.92 -16.10 -14.21
N THR A 755 -14.36 -14.84 -14.13
CA THR A 755 -14.33 -13.91 -15.26
C THR A 755 -12.90 -13.48 -15.56
N MET A 756 -12.09 -13.21 -14.54
CA MET A 756 -10.66 -12.93 -14.62
C MET A 756 -9.86 -14.10 -15.25
N LEU A 757 -10.12 -15.34 -14.82
CA LEU A 757 -9.55 -16.56 -15.42
C LEU A 757 -9.95 -16.78 -16.90
N LYS A 758 -11.05 -16.16 -17.35
CA LYS A 758 -11.53 -16.19 -18.74
C LYS A 758 -11.08 -14.99 -19.57
N HIS A 759 -10.49 -13.97 -18.96
CA HIS A 759 -10.06 -12.76 -19.66
C HIS A 759 -8.86 -13.05 -20.60
N PRO A 760 -8.83 -12.48 -21.82
CA PRO A 760 -7.63 -12.51 -22.67
C PRO A 760 -6.48 -11.74 -22.01
N THR A 761 -5.27 -12.30 -22.03
CA THR A 761 -4.08 -11.67 -21.43
C THR A 761 -3.16 -10.97 -22.41
N THR A 762 -3.61 -10.79 -23.65
CA THR A 762 -2.85 -10.12 -24.69
C THR A 762 -2.58 -8.64 -24.36
N ASN A 763 -1.38 -8.41 -23.82
CA ASN A 763 -0.70 -7.12 -23.57
C ASN A 763 -0.89 -6.45 -22.20
N ASP A 764 -1.46 -7.13 -21.20
CA ASP A 764 -1.53 -6.63 -19.80
C ASP A 764 -0.99 -7.69 -18.82
N MET A 765 0.06 -7.35 -18.07
CA MET A 765 0.68 -8.25 -17.09
C MET A 765 -0.22 -8.54 -15.89
N THR A 766 -1.10 -7.60 -15.51
CA THR A 766 -1.96 -7.77 -14.33
C THR A 766 -2.89 -8.97 -14.47
N TYR A 767 -3.43 -9.20 -15.67
CA TYR A 767 -4.24 -10.37 -15.98
C TYR A 767 -3.44 -11.68 -16.13
N GLU A 768 -2.14 -11.65 -16.42
CA GLU A 768 -1.30 -12.87 -16.42
C GLU A 768 -1.00 -13.27 -14.97
N LEU A 769 -0.43 -12.34 -14.19
CA LEU A 769 -0.02 -12.60 -12.80
C LEU A 769 -1.19 -12.99 -11.91
N ALA A 770 -2.35 -12.31 -12.04
CA ALA A 770 -3.53 -12.62 -11.23
C ALA A 770 -4.09 -14.03 -11.46
N LYS A 771 -3.92 -14.61 -12.65
CA LYS A 771 -4.34 -16.00 -12.94
C LYS A 771 -3.44 -17.00 -12.20
N GLU A 772 -2.13 -16.82 -12.25
CA GLU A 772 -1.19 -17.72 -11.59
C GLU A 772 -1.22 -17.56 -10.06
N LEU A 773 -1.37 -16.33 -9.55
CA LEU A 773 -1.53 -16.10 -8.11
C LEU A 773 -2.83 -16.71 -7.58
N LEU A 774 -3.94 -16.57 -8.30
CA LEU A 774 -5.21 -17.20 -7.93
C LEU A 774 -5.11 -18.73 -7.93
N ALA A 775 -4.51 -19.33 -8.97
CA ALA A 775 -4.29 -20.77 -9.03
C ALA A 775 -3.37 -21.25 -7.88
N ALA A 776 -2.32 -20.50 -7.54
CA ALA A 776 -1.43 -20.81 -6.43
C ALA A 776 -2.18 -20.75 -5.09
N LYS A 777 -2.96 -19.69 -4.82
CA LYS A 777 -3.79 -19.55 -3.62
C LYS A 777 -4.89 -20.61 -3.49
N LEU A 778 -5.43 -21.11 -4.61
CA LEU A 778 -6.36 -22.24 -4.62
C LEU A 778 -5.65 -23.56 -4.34
N ASN A 779 -4.45 -23.77 -4.90
CA ASN A 779 -3.60 -24.93 -4.61
C ASN A 779 -3.17 -25.01 -3.14
N VAL A 780 -2.69 -23.90 -2.55
CA VAL A 780 -2.32 -23.82 -1.13
C VAL A 780 -3.54 -23.99 -0.23
N GLY A 781 -4.65 -23.31 -0.57
CA GLY A 781 -5.94 -23.48 0.14
C GLY A 781 -6.56 -24.88 0.03
N ALA A 782 -6.06 -25.74 -0.87
CA ALA A 782 -6.43 -27.15 -0.97
C ALA A 782 -5.46 -28.09 -0.21
N GLY A 783 -4.51 -27.54 0.55
CA GLY A 783 -3.57 -28.30 1.39
C GLY A 783 -2.28 -28.74 0.69
N ASN A 784 -1.87 -28.10 -0.41
CA ASN A 784 -0.57 -28.35 -1.03
C ASN A 784 0.55 -27.52 -0.35
N PRO A 785 1.77 -28.06 -0.19
CA PRO A 785 2.88 -27.37 0.49
C PRO A 785 3.39 -26.17 -0.30
N SER A 786 3.65 -25.06 0.39
CA SER A 786 3.79 -23.72 -0.20
C SER A 786 5.18 -23.08 -0.10
N GLY A 787 6.10 -23.61 0.72
CA GLY A 787 7.34 -22.92 1.13
C GLY A 787 8.28 -22.46 0.01
N CYS A 788 8.21 -23.03 -1.19
CA CYS A 788 8.97 -22.56 -2.35
C CYS A 788 8.42 -21.29 -3.02
N ILE A 789 7.18 -20.90 -2.68
CA ILE A 789 6.47 -19.75 -3.27
C ILE A 789 5.81 -18.81 -2.26
N GLU A 790 5.91 -19.00 -0.94
CA GLU A 790 5.26 -18.12 0.05
C GLU A 790 5.65 -16.64 -0.15
N GLY A 791 6.94 -16.32 -0.17
CA GLY A 791 7.41 -14.97 -0.52
C GLY A 791 7.04 -14.52 -1.94
N THR A 792 6.80 -15.45 -2.86
CA THR A 792 6.33 -15.15 -4.24
C THR A 792 4.84 -14.81 -4.27
N ILE A 793 4.02 -15.42 -3.40
CA ILE A 793 2.61 -15.07 -3.21
C ILE A 793 2.52 -13.67 -2.62
N VAL A 794 3.31 -13.39 -1.56
CA VAL A 794 3.37 -12.05 -0.93
C VAL A 794 3.83 -10.99 -1.94
N ALA A 795 4.92 -11.23 -2.68
CA ALA A 795 5.39 -10.30 -3.70
C ALA A 795 4.40 -10.10 -4.86
N ALA A 796 3.66 -11.15 -5.25
CA ALA A 796 2.63 -11.04 -6.29
C ALA A 796 1.35 -10.33 -5.81
N ASP A 797 0.98 -10.44 -4.54
CA ASP A 797 -0.07 -9.61 -3.94
C ASP A 797 0.39 -8.15 -3.83
N ALA A 798 1.60 -7.88 -3.36
CA ALA A 798 2.16 -6.52 -3.31
C ALA A 798 2.21 -5.88 -4.70
N TRP A 799 2.66 -6.65 -5.72
CA TRP A 799 2.66 -6.18 -7.10
C TRP A 799 1.24 -5.92 -7.64
N LEU A 800 0.25 -6.76 -7.31
CA LEU A 800 -1.15 -6.54 -7.73
C LEU A 800 -1.91 -5.50 -6.89
N LYS A 801 -1.41 -5.14 -5.70
CA LYS A 801 -1.84 -3.95 -4.94
C LYS A 801 -1.38 -2.68 -5.66
N LEU A 802 -0.10 -2.62 -6.03
CA LEU A 802 0.49 -1.51 -6.79
C LEU A 802 -0.04 -1.43 -8.22
N HIS A 803 -0.44 -2.57 -8.81
CA HIS A 803 -0.97 -2.65 -10.18
C HIS A 803 -2.27 -3.47 -10.22
N PRO A 804 -3.43 -2.86 -9.89
CA PRO A 804 -4.73 -3.52 -9.87
C PRO A 804 -5.11 -4.21 -11.19
N VAL A 805 -5.88 -5.29 -11.10
CA VAL A 805 -6.21 -6.12 -12.28
C VAL A 805 -6.99 -5.33 -13.34
N GLY A 806 -6.34 -5.09 -14.47
CA GLY A 806 -6.84 -4.26 -15.57
C GLY A 806 -6.19 -2.88 -15.71
N SER A 807 -5.18 -2.54 -14.90
CA SER A 807 -4.43 -1.27 -15.02
C SER A 807 -3.55 -1.17 -16.28
N ASN A 808 -3.56 -2.16 -17.17
CA ASN A 808 -2.91 -2.11 -18.49
C ASN A 808 -1.40 -1.90 -18.39
N VAL A 809 -0.74 -2.67 -17.51
CA VAL A 809 0.73 -2.70 -17.41
C VAL A 809 1.28 -3.26 -18.72
N LYS A 810 2.01 -2.44 -19.47
CA LYS A 810 2.44 -2.73 -20.85
C LYS A 810 3.77 -3.48 -20.91
N ARG A 811 3.89 -4.33 -21.94
CA ARG A 811 5.11 -5.08 -22.29
C ARG A 811 6.32 -4.15 -22.40
N GLN A 812 7.45 -4.59 -21.81
CA GLN A 812 8.73 -3.85 -21.70
C GLN A 812 8.77 -2.67 -20.72
N SER A 813 7.77 -2.48 -19.85
CA SER A 813 7.93 -1.66 -18.63
C SER A 813 8.72 -2.39 -17.53
N LEU A 814 9.28 -1.65 -16.57
CA LEU A 814 9.96 -2.24 -15.40
C LEU A 814 8.98 -3.10 -14.58
N SER A 815 7.78 -2.58 -14.31
CA SER A 815 6.69 -3.33 -13.68
C SER A 815 6.38 -4.64 -14.42
N TRP A 816 6.31 -4.63 -15.75
CA TRP A 816 6.10 -5.85 -16.54
C TRP A 816 7.22 -6.87 -16.34
N LEU A 817 8.48 -6.43 -16.24
CA LEU A 817 9.61 -7.33 -16.02
C LEU A 817 9.50 -8.03 -14.65
N ILE A 818 9.20 -7.27 -13.59
CA ILE A 818 9.00 -7.80 -12.23
C ILE A 818 7.80 -8.77 -12.21
N GLY A 819 6.66 -8.36 -12.77
CA GLY A 819 5.45 -9.19 -12.85
C GLY A 819 5.66 -10.47 -13.67
N ALA A 820 6.48 -10.43 -14.72
CA ALA A 820 6.82 -11.61 -15.51
C ALA A 820 7.64 -12.65 -14.72
N VAL A 821 8.59 -12.21 -13.89
CA VAL A 821 9.39 -13.09 -13.01
C VAL A 821 8.48 -13.77 -11.98
N LEU A 822 7.60 -13.01 -11.34
CA LEU A 822 6.62 -13.54 -10.39
C LEU A 822 5.66 -14.54 -11.04
N THR A 823 5.13 -14.20 -12.23
CA THR A 823 4.23 -15.06 -13.01
C THR A 823 4.90 -16.39 -13.37
N ALA A 824 6.14 -16.35 -13.87
CA ALA A 824 6.88 -17.54 -14.26
C ALA A 824 7.14 -18.48 -13.07
N LYS A 825 7.48 -17.95 -11.89
CA LYS A 825 7.71 -18.76 -10.68
C LYS A 825 6.41 -19.39 -10.15
N LEU A 826 5.27 -18.71 -10.30
CA LEU A 826 3.95 -19.24 -9.93
C LEU A 826 3.44 -20.30 -10.92
N ASP A 827 3.63 -20.15 -12.25
CA ASP A 827 3.35 -21.21 -13.24
C ASP A 827 4.12 -22.50 -12.89
N LEU A 828 5.41 -22.40 -12.59
CA LEU A 828 6.23 -23.56 -12.24
C LEU A 828 5.67 -24.33 -11.02
N TYR A 829 5.07 -23.65 -10.05
CA TYR A 829 4.36 -24.28 -8.93
C TYR A 829 3.02 -24.89 -9.36
N ASN A 830 2.20 -24.12 -10.06
CA ASN A 830 0.84 -24.49 -10.48
C ASN A 830 0.81 -25.68 -11.45
N ASP A 831 1.86 -25.82 -12.27
CA ASP A 831 2.06 -26.93 -13.20
C ASP A 831 2.81 -28.12 -12.54
N GLY A 832 3.21 -27.96 -11.27
CA GLY A 832 3.70 -29.01 -10.37
C GLY A 832 5.19 -29.37 -10.51
N LYS A 833 6.03 -28.37 -10.81
CA LYS A 833 7.48 -28.49 -11.06
C LYS A 833 8.35 -27.99 -9.89
N LEU A 834 7.74 -27.49 -8.81
CA LEU A 834 8.42 -27.01 -7.59
C LEU A 834 8.05 -27.89 -6.37
N CYS A 835 7.93 -27.31 -5.17
CA CYS A 835 7.77 -28.03 -3.90
C CYS A 835 6.47 -28.84 -3.72
N ALA A 836 5.49 -28.70 -4.61
CA ALA A 836 4.28 -29.51 -4.63
C ALA A 836 4.14 -30.25 -5.97
N PRO A 837 3.88 -31.57 -5.96
CA PRO A 837 3.80 -32.36 -7.19
C PRO A 837 2.50 -32.08 -7.95
N ARG A 838 2.55 -32.14 -9.28
CA ARG A 838 1.35 -32.03 -10.12
C ARG A 838 0.33 -33.11 -9.77
N ARG A 839 -0.95 -32.74 -9.66
CA ARG A 839 -2.04 -33.71 -9.49
C ARG A 839 -2.06 -34.72 -10.66
N LYS A 840 -2.15 -36.01 -10.32
CA LYS A 840 -2.36 -37.08 -11.28
C LYS A 840 -3.86 -37.18 -11.62
N ASN A 841 -4.16 -37.40 -12.90
CA ASN A 841 -5.53 -37.55 -13.44
C ASN A 841 -6.23 -38.80 -12.88
#